data_AF-A0A927LLH1-F1
#
_entry.id   AF-A0A927LLH1-F1
#
_cell.length_a   1.000
_cell.length_b   1.000
_cell.length_c   1.000
_cell.angle_alpha   90.00
_cell.angle_beta   90.00
_cell.angle_gamma   90.00
#
_symmetry.space_group_name_H-M   'P 1'
#
loop_
_entity.id
_entity.type
_entity.pdbx_description
1 polymer ?
#
loop_
_entity_poly.entity_id
_entity_poly.type
_entity_poly.pdbx_seq_one_letter_code
_entity_poly.pdbx_strand_id
1 'polypeptide(L)'
;MEKGVKKIKWIVNGGALTEYSSPDKILCIVPNKEAQFIVGEWYNDTTEEEKRRELTWLLMDQKKRNILKKTRKPVSEPYGVTFPKKLCGSYAFYIEASLYGAHDRSNTGLHVYGKCEEKITKASWSKSSGAVDTSEINYGHNLFFTIETEGLNGDILTVELYSEKKSDSIKTVKAKCINGTIVDAKFSTIGINFSIPFGVGLLPGELLIADLESFYIKISDITGKHITDASGKENILSFTIKNKQVIPVFERPTNTTPLRVGTVTVEEVTVEEVVKIEGILEAYFAKEEFTKQTIELDGNYEYKFASDNIEYDKNKIAGIIKSKVDIQVKANKKYAKLDDIKSALTAESYAKDTTITFNLYKLGAEYKKINSAPLEEEVFVVAKTYLLDGKEVSITIKEKEAIVVDADADVNVVEAKENGAELTTLKATVENDIAKIKIKLRPKADEDLTKWKEKLLKGKKEGTYSYTFKSERTTITDNNKKELARIILKNAKEGKQGNTKIADGKTAFADDVEKVLQSKTYSSGDIISFDTYKIQAENLWLKAECQGDSQKYEEEFMKRDGEYFVIGKGKCPRCGILTMVELDKIFTNATREKKEQLMNTFNLANSKFGLNTCQQKAHFFAQVLEEVGTSINIKDGEGLNYAVEKLTEHYSRFSTTGLQNGPPNDLAFSYGRIDSNNISFLRSTYNRHNLTQHSANVQMIANIAYAHKEDNGDVTSGDGWKYRGRGIIQITYKRKYTNINRRITSDYPEYGKIIDANNINNLDEGTVASMAYWKEYRCQKKAEDGVLRPNLDAIVDIINSGTNTRDSRWGHLQNMVPIFKVTDCQKDAGSCTDDSSQCFNYADVWDNPEISSDNGGKNNNRYGYNTTRGHKGVDILSGPEYKDVHSLMCGTVGKIVDTFETNEYRASSLGNTLMIKSKDKDGKEIFILYCHLDEIYVIEGAKVKHGQKVAKSGSTGNASYSGLPNGVAGRGIEKENWHCHIEAATKGEGSNNFYYLGSYRLKAEDYMKTKFDDNGNKI
;
A
#
# COMPACT_ATOMS: atom_id res chain seq x y z
N MET A 1 10.60 -11.30 44.98
CA MET A 1 10.47 -9.97 44.36
C MET A 1 11.71 -9.76 43.52
N GLU A 2 11.55 -9.80 42.20
CA GLU A 2 12.66 -9.69 41.24
C GLU A 2 13.14 -8.22 41.20
N LYS A 3 14.45 -8.00 41.18
CA LYS A 3 15.10 -6.68 41.20
C LYS A 3 16.17 -6.62 40.13
N GLY A 4 16.35 -5.45 39.49
CA GLY A 4 17.37 -5.24 38.45
C GLY A 4 16.77 -5.01 37.06
N VAL A 5 17.60 -5.21 36.03
CA VAL A 5 17.20 -5.03 34.62
C VAL A 5 16.23 -6.14 34.26
N LYS A 6 15.05 -5.78 33.74
CA LYS A 6 14.05 -6.75 33.27
C LYS A 6 14.23 -7.03 31.78
N LYS A 7 14.49 -5.98 30.99
CA LYS A 7 14.71 -6.08 29.54
C LYS A 7 15.67 -5.00 29.04
N ILE A 8 16.49 -5.36 28.07
CA ILE A 8 17.26 -4.39 27.27
C ILE A 8 16.58 -4.14 25.92
N LYS A 9 16.83 -2.99 25.29
CA LYS A 9 16.38 -2.64 23.95
C LYS A 9 17.50 -2.01 23.14
N TRP A 10 17.47 -2.15 21.82
CA TRP A 10 18.43 -1.47 20.94
C TRP A 10 17.92 -0.10 20.49
N ILE A 11 18.84 0.75 20.05
CA ILE A 11 18.56 2.05 19.45
C ILE A 11 18.65 1.93 17.93
N VAL A 12 17.65 2.46 17.22
CA VAL A 12 17.59 2.42 15.75
C VAL A 12 18.49 3.52 15.15
N ASN A 13 19.82 3.31 15.22
CA ASN A 13 20.85 4.26 14.74
C ASN A 13 21.66 3.71 13.55
N GLY A 14 21.03 2.98 12.62
CA GLY A 14 21.68 2.49 11.39
C GLY A 14 22.65 1.30 11.56
N GLY A 15 22.86 0.82 12.79
CA GLY A 15 23.60 -0.41 13.11
C GLY A 15 22.75 -1.68 13.17
N ALA A 16 21.42 -1.55 13.02
CA ALA A 16 20.47 -2.65 13.06
C ALA A 16 19.75 -2.81 11.71
N LEU A 17 19.61 -4.05 11.25
CA LEU A 17 18.74 -4.44 10.14
C LEU A 17 17.38 -4.84 10.71
N THR A 18 16.48 -3.86 10.85
CA THR A 18 15.18 -4.03 11.50
C THR A 18 14.29 -5.07 10.85
N GLU A 19 14.44 -5.27 9.54
CA GLU A 19 13.67 -6.23 8.74
C GLU A 19 14.01 -7.70 9.03
N TYR A 20 15.17 -7.97 9.64
CA TYR A 20 15.65 -9.29 10.06
C TYR A 20 15.70 -9.44 11.58
N SER A 21 14.98 -8.57 12.30
CA SER A 21 15.01 -8.45 13.76
C SER A 21 13.61 -8.55 14.34
N SER A 22 13.51 -9.05 15.57
CA SER A 22 12.26 -9.09 16.33
C SER A 22 12.51 -8.46 17.71
N PRO A 23 11.72 -7.43 18.10
CA PRO A 23 11.81 -6.83 19.43
C PRO A 23 11.80 -7.89 20.53
N ASP A 24 12.71 -7.74 21.49
CA ASP A 24 12.89 -8.63 22.64
C ASP A 24 13.32 -10.08 22.34
N LYS A 25 13.40 -10.50 21.06
CA LYS A 25 13.84 -11.86 20.67
C LYS A 25 15.26 -11.86 20.09
N ILE A 26 15.44 -11.17 18.96
CA ILE A 26 16.69 -11.23 18.17
C ILE A 26 16.95 -9.94 17.40
N LEU A 27 18.21 -9.53 17.30
CA LEU A 27 18.67 -8.40 16.47
C LEU A 27 19.68 -8.85 15.41
N CYS A 28 19.45 -8.46 14.17
CA CYS A 28 20.44 -8.54 13.10
C CYS A 28 21.24 -7.24 13.03
N ILE A 29 22.54 -7.32 13.31
CA ILE A 29 23.49 -6.20 13.32
C ILE A 29 24.10 -6.05 11.93
N VAL A 30 24.16 -4.80 11.44
CA VAL A 30 24.85 -4.47 10.19
C VAL A 30 26.35 -4.75 10.36
N PRO A 31 26.98 -5.57 9.49
CA PRO A 31 28.40 -5.90 9.61
C PRO A 31 29.28 -4.66 9.66
N ASN A 32 30.30 -4.69 10.52
CA ASN A 32 31.26 -3.61 10.76
C ASN A 32 30.65 -2.27 11.24
N LYS A 33 29.35 -2.24 11.60
CA LYS A 33 28.72 -1.07 12.23
C LYS A 33 28.36 -1.38 13.69
N GLU A 34 28.34 -0.33 14.51
CA GLU A 34 27.96 -0.45 15.92
C GLU A 34 26.44 -0.43 16.08
N ALA A 35 25.90 -1.44 16.76
CA ALA A 35 24.54 -1.44 17.30
C ALA A 35 24.58 -1.07 18.79
N GLN A 36 23.67 -0.19 19.22
CA GLN A 36 23.66 0.36 20.57
C GLN A 36 22.48 -0.17 21.39
N PHE A 37 22.71 -0.46 22.66
CA PHE A 37 21.74 -1.03 23.59
C PHE A 37 21.58 -0.17 24.85
N ILE A 38 20.37 -0.12 25.38
CA ILE A 38 20.00 0.55 26.62
C ILE A 38 19.03 -0.33 27.42
N VAL A 39 18.80 0.01 28.69
CA VAL A 39 17.73 -0.63 29.45
C VAL A 39 16.37 -0.20 28.91
N GLY A 40 15.54 -1.17 28.56
CA GLY A 40 14.17 -0.96 28.12
C GLY A 40 13.20 -0.96 29.29
N GLU A 41 13.34 -1.93 30.19
CA GLU A 41 12.44 -2.12 31.32
C GLU A 41 13.22 -2.57 32.58
N TRP A 42 12.78 -2.10 33.73
CA TRP A 42 13.27 -2.51 35.05
C TRP A 42 12.20 -3.31 35.78
N TYR A 43 12.60 -4.20 36.68
CA TYR A 43 11.64 -4.82 37.58
C TYR A 43 11.03 -3.78 38.53
N ASN A 44 9.75 -3.96 38.88
CA ASN A 44 8.98 -3.04 39.72
C ASN A 44 9.65 -2.73 41.07
N ASP A 45 10.36 -3.71 41.64
CA ASP A 45 11.01 -3.58 42.95
C ASP A 45 12.43 -2.95 42.87
N THR A 46 12.84 -2.49 41.69
CA THR A 46 14.12 -1.80 41.48
C THR A 46 13.99 -0.32 41.87
N THR A 47 14.77 0.10 42.84
CA THR A 47 14.73 1.48 43.38
C THR A 47 15.34 2.50 42.40
N GLU A 48 14.95 3.77 42.53
CA GLU A 48 15.52 4.85 41.72
C GLU A 48 17.02 5.07 41.96
N GLU A 49 17.52 4.72 43.14
CA GLU A 49 18.96 4.74 43.42
C GLU A 49 19.70 3.65 42.64
N GLU A 50 19.15 2.43 42.60
CA GLU A 50 19.69 1.32 41.80
C GLU A 50 19.69 1.62 40.30
N LYS A 51 18.66 2.30 39.79
CA LYS A 51 18.58 2.75 38.39
C LYS A 51 19.63 3.80 38.00
N ARG A 52 20.33 4.40 38.98
CA ARG A 52 21.43 5.36 38.77
C ARG A 52 22.83 4.73 38.88
N ARG A 53 22.93 3.45 39.25
CA ARG A 53 24.23 2.75 39.40
C ARG A 53 24.79 2.37 38.03
N GLU A 54 26.05 1.93 37.99
CA GLU A 54 26.62 1.33 36.78
C GLU A 54 26.02 -0.05 36.50
N LEU A 55 25.85 -0.35 35.21
CA LEU A 55 25.46 -1.66 34.71
C LEU A 55 26.66 -2.41 34.17
N THR A 56 26.62 -3.72 34.34
CA THR A 56 27.55 -4.64 33.68
C THR A 56 26.89 -5.26 32.46
N TRP A 57 27.40 -4.96 31.28
CA TRP A 57 27.01 -5.56 30.02
C TRP A 57 27.81 -6.83 29.76
N LEU A 58 27.11 -7.90 29.40
CA LEU A 58 27.66 -9.23 29.13
C LEU A 58 27.37 -9.58 27.66
N LEU A 59 28.43 -9.83 26.87
CA LEU A 59 28.31 -10.53 25.61
C LEU A 59 28.67 -11.99 25.88
N MET A 60 27.76 -12.89 25.54
CA MET A 60 27.83 -14.31 25.88
C MET A 60 27.69 -15.16 24.62
N ASP A 61 28.08 -16.43 24.76
CA ASP A 61 27.78 -17.44 23.76
C ASP A 61 26.28 -17.69 23.62
N GLN A 62 25.88 -18.39 22.56
CA GLN A 62 24.48 -18.62 22.21
C GLN A 62 23.66 -19.31 23.32
N LYS A 63 24.31 -20.21 24.07
CA LYS A 63 23.73 -20.98 25.18
C LYS A 63 23.75 -20.23 26.52
N LYS A 64 24.29 -19.01 26.58
CA LYS A 64 24.41 -18.18 27.79
C LYS A 64 25.23 -18.86 28.90
N ARG A 65 26.16 -19.75 28.51
CA ARG A 65 27.03 -20.49 29.42
C ARG A 65 28.35 -19.75 29.64
N ASN A 66 28.90 -19.18 28.56
CA ASN A 66 30.20 -18.55 28.58
C ASN A 66 30.07 -17.04 28.34
N ILE A 67 30.67 -16.25 29.24
CA ILE A 67 30.80 -14.80 29.05
C ILE A 67 32.03 -14.55 28.17
N LEU A 68 31.79 -14.07 26.95
CA LEU A 68 32.83 -13.76 25.96
C LEU A 68 33.43 -12.37 26.19
N LYS A 69 32.62 -11.41 26.65
CA LYS A 69 33.05 -10.05 26.97
C LYS A 69 32.22 -9.47 28.11
N LYS A 70 32.87 -8.74 29.02
CA LYS A 70 32.24 -8.05 30.16
C LYS A 70 32.66 -6.58 30.17
N THR A 71 31.69 -5.67 30.22
CA THR A 71 31.92 -4.23 30.17
C THR A 71 31.07 -3.51 31.22
N ARG A 72 31.62 -2.57 31.99
CA ARG A 72 30.84 -1.71 32.90
C ARG A 72 30.60 -0.34 32.29
N LYS A 73 29.38 0.16 32.41
CA LYS A 73 28.98 1.50 31.94
C LYS A 73 27.89 2.11 32.83
N PRO A 74 27.84 3.44 32.96
CA PRO A 74 26.68 4.13 33.55
C PRO A 74 25.38 3.78 32.82
N VAL A 75 24.25 3.71 33.52
CA VAL A 75 22.92 3.45 32.92
C VAL A 75 22.55 4.47 31.84
N SER A 76 23.02 5.71 31.99
CA SER A 76 22.78 6.80 31.04
C SER A 76 23.51 6.63 29.70
N GLU A 77 24.52 5.75 29.63
CA GLU A 77 25.31 5.52 28.43
C GLU A 77 24.87 4.26 27.68
N PRO A 78 24.63 4.33 26.36
CA PRO A 78 24.42 3.15 25.56
C PRO A 78 25.65 2.22 25.53
N TYR A 79 25.38 0.91 25.42
CA TYR A 79 26.39 -0.11 25.17
C TYR A 79 26.44 -0.47 23.69
N GLY A 80 27.61 -0.30 23.06
CA GLY A 80 27.84 -0.58 21.65
C GLY A 80 28.41 -1.98 21.41
N VAL A 81 27.92 -2.67 20.38
CA VAL A 81 28.47 -3.92 19.86
C VAL A 81 28.63 -3.84 18.34
N THR A 82 29.79 -4.26 17.84
CA THR A 82 30.11 -4.32 16.41
C THR A 82 30.51 -5.73 16.02
N PHE A 83 29.92 -6.26 14.95
CA PHE A 83 30.24 -7.59 14.43
C PHE A 83 31.03 -7.51 13.12
N PRO A 84 32.27 -8.03 13.08
CA PRO A 84 33.00 -8.16 11.83
C PRO A 84 32.37 -9.23 10.94
N LYS A 85 32.55 -9.11 9.61
CA LYS A 85 31.98 -10.04 8.62
C LYS A 85 32.27 -11.53 8.87
N LYS A 86 33.42 -11.85 9.48
CA LYS A 86 33.79 -13.23 9.85
C LYS A 86 32.93 -13.83 10.97
N LEU A 87 32.26 -13.00 11.77
CA LEU A 87 31.35 -13.47 12.83
C LEU A 87 29.88 -13.48 12.35
N CYS A 88 29.61 -13.02 11.14
CA CYS A 88 28.30 -13.09 10.50
C CYS A 88 28.01 -14.49 9.98
N GLY A 89 26.74 -14.91 10.04
CA GLY A 89 26.28 -16.25 9.65
C GLY A 89 25.15 -16.73 10.56
N SER A 90 24.97 -18.05 10.67
CA SER A 90 23.92 -18.67 11.50
C SER A 90 24.18 -18.74 13.01
N TYR A 91 25.32 -18.24 13.49
CA TYR A 91 25.61 -18.19 14.91
C TYR A 91 25.10 -16.88 15.56
N ALA A 92 24.32 -17.01 16.62
CA ALA A 92 23.83 -15.87 17.40
C ALA A 92 24.53 -15.78 18.77
N PHE A 93 24.95 -14.59 19.16
CA PHE A 93 25.46 -14.28 20.49
C PHE A 93 24.33 -13.79 21.39
N TYR A 94 24.54 -13.75 22.71
CA TYR A 94 23.56 -13.19 23.64
C TYR A 94 24.11 -11.96 24.34
N ILE A 95 23.36 -10.86 24.35
CA ILE A 95 23.71 -9.63 25.06
C ILE A 95 22.77 -9.45 26.24
N GLU A 96 23.34 -9.17 27.41
CA GLU A 96 22.59 -8.92 28.65
C GLU A 96 23.14 -7.68 29.38
N ALA A 97 22.29 -6.99 30.14
CA ALA A 97 22.72 -6.01 31.13
C ALA A 97 22.35 -6.49 32.53
N SER A 98 23.31 -6.49 33.44
CA SER A 98 23.17 -6.97 34.81
C SER A 98 23.56 -5.90 35.82
N LEU A 99 22.69 -5.67 36.80
CA LEU A 99 22.97 -4.79 37.94
C LEU A 99 23.95 -5.43 38.94
N TYR A 100 23.94 -6.77 39.02
CA TYR A 100 24.76 -7.53 39.97
C TYR A 100 26.08 -8.03 39.37
N GLY A 101 26.26 -7.86 38.05
CA GLY A 101 27.51 -8.17 37.36
C GLY A 101 27.71 -9.64 37.00
N ALA A 102 26.67 -10.46 37.11
CA ALA A 102 26.64 -11.87 36.71
C ALA A 102 25.43 -12.13 35.79
N HIS A 103 25.49 -13.21 35.02
CA HIS A 103 24.40 -13.65 34.14
C HIS A 103 23.12 -13.86 34.94
N ASP A 104 22.04 -13.22 34.50
CA ASP A 104 20.71 -13.37 35.05
C ASP A 104 19.96 -14.52 34.38
N ARG A 105 19.54 -15.51 35.18
CA ARG A 105 18.77 -16.67 34.70
C ARG A 105 17.36 -16.31 34.24
N SER A 106 16.90 -15.09 34.52
CA SER A 106 15.57 -14.56 34.17
C SER A 106 15.45 -14.11 32.71
N ASN A 107 16.49 -14.31 31.89
CA ASN A 107 16.50 -14.04 30.46
C ASN A 107 16.23 -12.55 30.10
N THR A 108 17.03 -11.66 30.69
CA THR A 108 16.88 -10.19 30.66
C THR A 108 17.51 -9.52 29.43
N GLY A 109 18.29 -10.29 28.68
CA GLY A 109 19.00 -9.92 27.46
C GLY A 109 18.31 -10.32 26.15
N LEU A 110 19.00 -10.15 25.02
CA LEU A 110 18.51 -10.53 23.68
C LEU A 110 19.61 -11.18 22.84
N HIS A 111 19.22 -12.03 21.88
CA HIS A 111 20.16 -12.64 20.94
C HIS A 111 20.52 -11.67 19.80
N VAL A 112 21.76 -11.70 19.34
CA VAL A 112 22.27 -10.87 18.24
C VAL A 112 23.07 -11.70 17.25
N TYR A 113 22.94 -11.39 15.97
CA TYR A 113 23.73 -12.00 14.90
C TYR A 113 24.03 -10.96 13.83
N GLY A 114 24.90 -11.27 12.88
CA GLY A 114 25.17 -10.40 11.74
C GLY A 114 24.97 -11.15 10.43
N LYS A 115 24.57 -10.42 9.38
CA LYS A 115 24.36 -10.98 8.04
C LYS A 115 25.19 -10.25 7.01
N CYS A 116 25.93 -10.99 6.19
CA CYS A 116 26.65 -10.47 5.03
C CYS A 116 26.71 -11.52 3.93
N GLU A 117 27.26 -11.13 2.77
CA GLU A 117 27.56 -12.06 1.68
C GLU A 117 28.47 -13.20 2.15
N GLU A 118 28.11 -14.42 1.74
CA GLU A 118 28.85 -15.65 1.99
C GLU A 118 30.03 -15.74 1.04
N LYS A 119 31.24 -15.93 1.58
CA LYS A 119 32.42 -16.18 0.74
C LYS A 119 33.53 -16.86 1.51
N ILE A 120 34.41 -17.50 0.76
CA ILE A 120 35.68 -18.00 1.27
C ILE A 120 36.74 -16.89 1.12
N THR A 121 37.37 -16.52 2.22
CA THR A 121 38.43 -15.49 2.19
C THR A 121 39.81 -16.10 2.03
N LYS A 122 40.01 -17.32 2.54
CA LYS A 122 41.29 -18.02 2.48
C LYS A 122 41.10 -19.52 2.73
N ALA A 123 41.95 -20.34 2.12
CA ALA A 123 42.03 -21.76 2.41
C ALA A 123 43.48 -22.24 2.37
N SER A 124 43.83 -23.22 3.20
CA SER A 124 45.14 -23.85 3.26
C SER A 124 45.02 -25.31 3.68
N TRP A 125 46.06 -26.11 3.40
CA TRP A 125 46.14 -27.51 3.82
C TRP A 125 47.45 -27.82 4.55
N SER A 126 47.49 -28.87 5.35
CA SER A 126 48.69 -29.39 6.02
C SER A 126 48.65 -30.92 6.20
N LYS A 127 49.81 -31.53 6.57
CA LYS A 127 49.92 -32.97 6.83
C LYS A 127 49.60 -33.37 8.27
N SER A 128 49.53 -32.40 9.19
CA SER A 128 49.23 -32.61 10.61
C SER A 128 48.28 -31.53 11.11
N SER A 129 47.30 -31.96 11.91
CA SER A 129 46.33 -31.09 12.58
C SER A 129 47.01 -29.90 13.27
N GLY A 130 46.47 -28.71 13.05
CA GLY A 130 46.92 -27.47 13.71
C GLY A 130 48.31 -26.93 13.32
N ALA A 131 49.02 -27.54 12.36
CA ALA A 131 50.36 -27.10 11.95
C ALA A 131 50.36 -26.49 10.53
N VAL A 132 51.22 -25.48 10.30
CA VAL A 132 51.54 -25.01 8.95
C VAL A 132 52.64 -25.91 8.39
N ASP A 133 52.27 -26.82 7.49
CA ASP A 133 53.22 -27.72 6.82
C ASP A 133 53.13 -27.52 5.31
N THR A 134 54.19 -26.95 4.74
CA THR A 134 54.33 -26.67 3.30
C THR A 134 55.20 -27.70 2.58
N SER A 135 55.63 -28.75 3.28
CA SER A 135 56.47 -29.77 2.70
C SER A 135 55.67 -30.71 1.81
N GLU A 136 56.38 -31.35 0.87
CA GLU A 136 55.82 -32.23 -0.14
C GLU A 136 54.83 -33.27 0.42
N ILE A 137 53.70 -33.43 -0.26
CA ILE A 137 52.66 -34.40 0.08
C ILE A 137 52.65 -35.58 -0.89
N ASN A 138 52.47 -36.76 -0.32
CA ASN A 138 52.57 -38.06 -0.93
C ASN A 138 51.33 -38.89 -0.57
N TYR A 139 50.96 -39.85 -1.41
CA TYR A 139 49.91 -40.81 -1.06
C TYR A 139 50.29 -41.61 0.20
N GLY A 140 49.35 -41.69 1.15
CA GLY A 140 49.53 -42.23 2.49
C GLY A 140 49.41 -41.18 3.60
N HIS A 141 49.62 -39.89 3.30
CA HIS A 141 49.44 -38.81 4.28
C HIS A 141 47.97 -38.44 4.53
N ASN A 142 47.69 -37.89 5.71
CA ASN A 142 46.43 -37.19 5.95
C ASN A 142 46.54 -35.76 5.42
N LEU A 143 45.42 -35.23 4.93
CA LEU A 143 45.23 -33.85 4.55
C LEU A 143 44.32 -33.19 5.57
N PHE A 144 44.77 -32.09 6.18
CA PHE A 144 43.99 -31.27 7.08
C PHE A 144 43.77 -29.91 6.43
N PHE A 145 42.51 -29.55 6.15
CA PHE A 145 42.19 -28.24 5.56
C PHE A 145 41.76 -27.25 6.63
N THR A 146 42.28 -26.02 6.52
CA THR A 146 41.84 -24.85 7.27
C THR A 146 41.26 -23.83 6.30
N ILE A 147 40.04 -23.35 6.58
CA ILE A 147 39.29 -22.47 5.68
C ILE A 147 38.78 -21.28 6.49
N GLU A 148 39.10 -20.06 6.05
CA GLU A 148 38.60 -18.80 6.61
C GLU A 148 37.42 -18.29 5.75
N THR A 149 36.37 -17.80 6.41
CA THR A 149 35.10 -17.44 5.77
C THR A 149 34.53 -16.11 6.27
N GLU A 150 33.67 -15.50 5.45
CA GLU A 150 32.76 -14.43 5.85
C GLU A 150 31.31 -14.86 5.61
N GLY A 151 30.39 -14.44 6.47
CA GLY A 151 28.96 -14.73 6.32
C GLY A 151 28.52 -16.15 6.67
N LEU A 152 29.45 -17.04 7.04
CA LEU A 152 29.20 -18.47 7.25
C LEU A 152 29.47 -18.94 8.69
N ASN A 153 29.61 -18.02 9.65
CA ASN A 153 29.89 -18.36 11.03
C ASN A 153 28.70 -19.12 11.65
N GLY A 154 28.93 -20.32 12.17
CA GLY A 154 27.89 -21.20 12.73
C GLY A 154 27.44 -22.31 11.79
N ASP A 155 27.66 -22.17 10.48
CA ASP A 155 27.17 -23.11 9.47
C ASP A 155 27.95 -24.43 9.48
N ILE A 156 27.27 -25.50 9.06
CA ILE A 156 27.90 -26.77 8.73
C ILE A 156 28.12 -26.77 7.22
N LEU A 157 29.38 -26.78 6.81
CA LEU A 157 29.76 -26.78 5.40
C LEU A 157 30.26 -28.16 5.00
N THR A 158 30.03 -28.51 3.74
CA THR A 158 30.59 -29.72 3.14
C THR A 158 31.86 -29.33 2.39
N VAL A 159 33.00 -29.86 2.82
CA VAL A 159 34.26 -29.78 2.09
C VAL A 159 34.34 -30.98 1.17
N GLU A 160 34.47 -30.73 -0.12
CA GLU A 160 34.42 -31.76 -1.18
C GLU A 160 35.77 -31.81 -1.89
N LEU A 161 36.41 -32.98 -1.89
CA LEU A 161 37.70 -33.19 -2.55
C LEU A 161 37.48 -33.74 -3.96
N TYR A 162 38.07 -33.08 -4.95
CA TYR A 162 38.02 -33.45 -6.37
C TYR A 162 39.42 -33.75 -6.91
N SER A 163 39.52 -34.67 -7.87
CA SER A 163 40.69 -34.82 -8.75
C SER A 163 40.33 -34.24 -10.10
N GLU A 164 41.28 -33.60 -10.77
CA GLU A 164 41.07 -33.10 -12.14
C GLU A 164 40.76 -34.22 -13.15
N LYS A 165 40.98 -35.48 -12.79
CA LYS A 165 40.70 -36.65 -13.64
C LYS A 165 39.27 -37.19 -13.52
N LYS A 166 38.48 -36.73 -12.54
CA LYS A 166 37.12 -37.22 -12.27
C LYS A 166 36.12 -36.05 -12.25
N SER A 167 34.92 -36.28 -12.78
CA SER A 167 33.84 -35.29 -12.74
C SER A 167 33.23 -35.15 -11.34
N ASP A 168 33.22 -36.24 -10.56
CA ASP A 168 32.50 -36.32 -9.28
C ASP A 168 33.48 -36.17 -8.10
N SER A 169 32.95 -35.70 -6.97
CA SER A 169 33.74 -35.58 -5.72
C SER A 169 34.24 -36.96 -5.29
N ILE A 170 35.52 -37.06 -4.98
CA ILE A 170 36.16 -38.30 -4.51
C ILE A 170 35.76 -38.60 -3.07
N LYS A 171 35.68 -37.56 -2.24
CA LYS A 171 35.36 -37.68 -0.82
C LYS A 171 34.81 -36.38 -0.30
N THR A 172 33.96 -36.45 0.72
CA THR A 172 33.36 -35.29 1.36
C THR A 172 33.54 -35.38 2.87
N VAL A 173 33.68 -34.22 3.52
CA VAL A 173 33.74 -34.07 4.98
C VAL A 173 32.86 -32.90 5.38
N LYS A 174 31.95 -33.12 6.33
CA LYS A 174 31.16 -32.04 6.93
C LYS A 174 31.93 -31.45 8.10
N ALA A 175 32.04 -30.13 8.15
CA ALA A 175 32.72 -29.42 9.23
C ALA A 175 31.97 -28.15 9.60
N LYS A 176 32.00 -27.81 10.89
CA LYS A 176 31.34 -26.61 11.40
C LYS A 176 32.28 -25.41 11.32
N CYS A 177 31.79 -24.30 10.80
CA CYS A 177 32.47 -23.03 10.80
C CYS A 177 32.29 -22.34 12.16
N ILE A 178 33.39 -22.07 12.87
CA ILE A 178 33.38 -21.43 14.19
C ILE A 178 34.27 -20.19 14.13
N ASN A 179 33.71 -19.04 14.52
CA ASN A 179 34.35 -17.72 14.44
C ASN A 179 34.85 -17.35 13.02
N GLY A 180 34.15 -17.84 11.99
CA GLY A 180 34.53 -17.64 10.59
C GLY A 180 35.66 -18.55 10.12
N THR A 181 35.86 -19.71 10.76
CA THR A 181 36.93 -20.65 10.38
C THR A 181 36.49 -22.10 10.54
N ILE A 182 36.81 -22.93 9.55
CA ILE A 182 36.83 -24.39 9.66
C ILE A 182 38.27 -24.80 9.90
N VAL A 183 38.51 -25.60 10.95
CA VAL A 183 39.83 -26.09 11.31
C VAL A 183 39.86 -27.61 11.14
N ASP A 184 40.94 -28.12 10.54
CA ASP A 184 41.28 -29.54 10.45
C ASP A 184 40.23 -30.45 9.77
N ALA A 185 39.59 -30.00 8.68
CA ALA A 185 38.77 -30.88 7.85
C ALA A 185 39.66 -31.99 7.22
N LYS A 186 39.53 -33.22 7.73
CA LYS A 186 40.51 -34.30 7.51
C LYS A 186 40.13 -35.24 6.36
N PHE A 187 41.03 -35.39 5.39
CA PHE A 187 40.96 -36.43 4.36
C PHE A 187 42.12 -37.41 4.51
N SER A 188 41.82 -38.71 4.55
CA SER A 188 42.85 -39.74 4.39
C SER A 188 43.11 -39.98 2.91
N THR A 189 44.37 -39.91 2.50
CA THR A 189 44.77 -40.29 1.12
C THR A 189 44.92 -41.81 0.95
N ILE A 190 44.86 -42.57 2.05
CA ILE A 190 44.80 -44.04 2.01
C ILE A 190 43.44 -44.47 1.47
N GLY A 191 43.45 -45.23 0.35
CA GLY A 191 42.23 -45.77 -0.26
C GLY A 191 41.56 -44.86 -1.30
N ILE A 192 42.18 -43.75 -1.71
CA ILE A 192 41.77 -43.01 -2.91
C ILE A 192 42.14 -43.89 -4.12
N ASN A 193 41.21 -44.77 -4.52
CA ASN A 193 41.43 -45.89 -5.45
C ASN A 193 42.01 -45.44 -6.80
N PHE A 194 43.26 -45.82 -7.08
CA PHE A 194 43.77 -46.03 -8.43
C PHE A 194 43.92 -47.54 -8.62
N SER A 195 42.93 -48.18 -9.22
CA SER A 195 43.14 -49.49 -9.81
C SER A 195 44.16 -49.33 -10.92
N ILE A 196 45.38 -49.79 -10.70
CA ILE A 196 46.26 -50.19 -11.80
C ILE A 196 45.50 -51.32 -12.51
N PRO A 197 45.20 -51.26 -13.81
CA PRO A 197 44.66 -52.41 -14.50
C PRO A 197 45.75 -53.49 -14.48
N PHE A 198 45.61 -54.48 -13.60
CA PHE A 198 46.39 -55.70 -13.69
C PHE A 198 45.91 -56.45 -14.93
N GLY A 199 46.65 -56.30 -16.04
CA GLY A 199 46.49 -57.14 -17.21
C GLY A 199 46.54 -56.39 -18.53
N VAL A 200 47.75 -56.03 -18.98
CA VAL A 200 48.25 -56.25 -20.35
C VAL A 200 49.74 -55.91 -20.36
N GLY A 201 50.56 -56.80 -20.93
CA GLY A 201 52.00 -56.64 -20.98
C GLY A 201 52.41 -55.35 -21.67
N LEU A 202 53.21 -54.53 -20.99
CA LEU A 202 53.89 -53.37 -21.56
C LEU A 202 55.38 -53.44 -21.23
N LEU A 203 56.18 -53.14 -22.25
CA LEU A 203 57.63 -53.20 -22.32
C LEU A 203 58.29 -52.30 -21.25
N PRO A 204 59.53 -52.61 -20.81
CA PRO A 204 60.27 -51.75 -19.91
C PRO A 204 60.65 -50.47 -20.66
N GLY A 205 59.98 -49.35 -20.38
CA GLY A 205 60.39 -48.06 -20.94
C GLY A 205 59.41 -46.90 -20.78
N GLU A 206 58.10 -47.11 -20.86
CA GLU A 206 57.16 -45.98 -20.95
C GLU A 206 55.84 -46.26 -20.22
N LEU A 207 55.86 -46.18 -18.88
CA LEU A 207 54.69 -45.75 -18.13
C LEU A 207 55.03 -44.38 -17.56
N LEU A 208 54.75 -43.32 -18.32
CA LEU A 208 54.69 -41.95 -17.79
C LEU A 208 53.47 -41.86 -16.87
N ILE A 209 53.57 -42.47 -15.69
CA ILE A 209 52.75 -42.09 -14.56
C ILE A 209 53.17 -40.65 -14.27
N ALA A 210 52.28 -39.68 -14.43
CA ALA A 210 52.58 -38.32 -13.99
C ALA A 210 53.02 -38.38 -12.52
N ASP A 211 54.23 -37.91 -12.23
CA ASP A 211 54.79 -37.92 -10.86
C ASP A 211 53.93 -37.12 -9.86
N LEU A 212 53.02 -36.29 -10.37
CA LEU A 212 52.11 -35.40 -9.65
C LEU A 212 50.68 -35.57 -10.17
N GLU A 213 49.71 -35.65 -9.26
CA GLU A 213 48.28 -35.53 -9.56
C GLU A 213 47.68 -34.29 -8.91
N SER A 214 46.90 -33.53 -9.68
CA SER A 214 46.24 -32.30 -9.24
C SER A 214 44.87 -32.58 -8.61
N PHE A 215 44.65 -31.95 -7.47
CA PHE A 215 43.42 -31.97 -6.71
C PHE A 215 42.96 -30.55 -6.43
N TYR A 216 41.66 -30.41 -6.16
CA TYR A 216 41.11 -29.18 -5.64
C TYR A 216 39.95 -29.47 -4.68
N ILE A 217 39.62 -28.47 -3.85
CA ILE A 217 38.43 -28.54 -3.00
C ILE A 217 37.34 -27.58 -3.49
N LYS A 218 36.09 -28.02 -3.36
CA LYS A 218 34.90 -27.16 -3.38
C LYS A 218 34.27 -27.14 -1.99
N ILE A 219 33.51 -26.09 -1.71
CA ILE A 219 32.81 -25.92 -0.45
C ILE A 219 31.34 -25.63 -0.75
N SER A 220 30.46 -26.43 -0.16
CA SER A 220 29.01 -26.33 -0.35
C SER A 220 28.31 -26.07 0.97
N ASP A 221 27.25 -25.27 0.93
CA ASP A 221 26.33 -25.11 2.06
C ASP A 221 25.40 -26.33 2.21
N ILE A 222 24.42 -26.25 3.12
CA ILE A 222 23.47 -27.34 3.38
C ILE A 222 22.45 -27.56 2.26
N THR A 223 22.24 -26.56 1.40
CA THR A 223 21.36 -26.64 0.22
C THR A 223 22.04 -27.26 -0.99
N GLY A 224 23.38 -27.41 -0.93
CA GLY A 224 24.21 -27.88 -2.04
C GLY A 224 24.70 -26.75 -2.94
N LYS A 225 24.50 -25.48 -2.56
CA LYS A 225 25.04 -24.33 -3.27
C LYS A 225 26.55 -24.21 -2.98
N HIS A 226 27.35 -24.13 -4.04
CA HIS A 226 28.79 -23.88 -3.92
C HIS A 226 29.08 -22.44 -3.51
N ILE A 227 29.90 -22.28 -2.48
CA ILE A 227 30.39 -20.99 -2.01
C ILE A 227 31.65 -20.62 -2.80
N THR A 228 31.75 -19.36 -3.19
CA THR A 228 32.87 -18.86 -3.99
C THR A 228 33.90 -18.11 -3.16
N ASP A 229 35.12 -18.00 -3.69
CA ASP A 229 36.15 -17.12 -3.13
C ASP A 229 35.91 -15.64 -3.51
N ALA A 230 36.78 -14.73 -3.02
CA ALA A 230 36.69 -13.31 -3.33
C ALA A 230 36.80 -12.95 -4.83
N SER A 231 37.22 -13.88 -5.68
CA SER A 231 37.28 -13.74 -7.15
C SER A 231 36.12 -14.39 -7.89
N GLY A 232 35.17 -14.99 -7.16
CA GLY A 232 34.01 -15.69 -7.72
C GLY A 232 34.27 -17.13 -8.16
N LYS A 233 35.40 -17.75 -7.75
CA LYS A 233 35.72 -19.13 -8.12
C LYS A 233 35.17 -20.13 -7.11
N GLU A 234 34.60 -21.24 -7.61
CA GLU A 234 34.16 -22.38 -6.79
C GLU A 234 35.31 -23.32 -6.42
N ASN A 235 36.37 -23.36 -7.22
CA ASN A 235 37.57 -24.17 -6.95
C ASN A 235 38.45 -23.40 -5.96
N ILE A 236 38.23 -23.65 -4.67
CA ILE A 236 38.73 -22.81 -3.57
C ILE A 236 40.24 -22.95 -3.34
N LEU A 237 40.77 -24.18 -3.45
CA LEU A 237 42.18 -24.45 -3.24
C LEU A 237 42.62 -25.63 -4.08
N SER A 238 43.60 -25.42 -4.95
CA SER A 238 44.25 -26.46 -5.75
C SER A 238 45.60 -26.85 -5.17
N PHE A 239 45.95 -28.12 -5.25
CA PHE A 239 47.24 -28.66 -4.78
C PHE A 239 47.56 -29.97 -5.50
N THR A 240 48.82 -30.41 -5.42
CA THR A 240 49.28 -31.63 -6.08
C THR A 240 49.78 -32.66 -5.07
N ILE A 241 49.44 -33.93 -5.29
CA ILE A 241 49.98 -35.06 -4.52
C ILE A 241 50.96 -35.84 -5.38
N LYS A 242 52.16 -36.11 -4.85
CA LYS A 242 53.13 -36.95 -5.54
C LYS A 242 52.77 -38.41 -5.47
N ASN A 243 52.98 -39.11 -6.58
CA ASN A 243 52.76 -40.55 -6.69
C ASN A 243 53.90 -41.39 -6.07
N LYS A 244 54.26 -41.08 -4.82
CA LYS A 244 55.28 -41.78 -4.04
C LYS A 244 54.63 -42.33 -2.78
N GLN A 245 54.37 -43.64 -2.72
CA GLN A 245 53.70 -44.26 -1.57
C GLN A 245 54.60 -44.21 -0.33
N VAL A 246 54.13 -43.58 0.76
CA VAL A 246 54.84 -43.57 2.06
C VAL A 246 54.20 -44.62 2.97
N ILE A 247 55.00 -45.53 3.52
CA ILE A 247 54.55 -46.47 4.55
C ILE A 247 54.40 -45.67 5.85
N PRO A 248 53.22 -45.65 6.51
CA PRO A 248 53.07 -44.95 7.77
C PRO A 248 54.00 -45.56 8.82
N VAL A 249 54.85 -44.73 9.44
CA VAL A 249 55.69 -45.15 10.56
C VAL A 249 54.79 -45.34 11.77
N PHE A 250 54.57 -46.58 12.18
CA PHE A 250 53.93 -46.89 13.45
C PHE A 250 54.94 -46.63 14.58
N GLU A 251 54.75 -45.56 15.34
CA GLU A 251 55.49 -45.36 16.58
C GLU A 251 55.08 -46.44 17.60
N ARG A 252 56.07 -47.12 18.21
CA ARG A 252 55.80 -48.07 19.29
C ARG A 252 55.26 -47.30 20.51
N PRO A 253 54.18 -47.75 21.15
CA PRO A 253 53.69 -47.10 22.37
C PRO A 253 54.73 -47.23 23.49
N THR A 254 55.07 -46.13 24.17
CA THR A 254 56.01 -46.09 25.30
C THR A 254 55.32 -46.19 26.67
N ASN A 255 54.13 -46.79 26.77
CA ASN A 255 53.38 -46.82 28.03
C ASN A 255 53.52 -48.17 28.77
N THR A 256 54.27 -48.19 29.88
CA THR A 256 54.50 -49.36 30.75
C THR A 256 53.56 -49.43 31.97
N THR A 257 52.30 -49.02 31.82
CA THR A 257 51.33 -49.04 32.94
C THR A 257 50.47 -50.31 32.90
N PRO A 258 50.27 -51.06 34.01
CA PRO A 258 49.55 -52.35 33.99
C PRO A 258 48.07 -52.22 33.60
N LEU A 259 47.57 -53.20 32.85
CA LEU A 259 46.19 -53.32 32.39
C LEU A 259 45.17 -53.17 33.54
N ARG A 260 44.26 -52.20 33.42
CA ARG A 260 42.90 -52.33 33.96
C ARG A 260 41.99 -52.76 32.83
N VAL A 261 41.36 -53.92 33.01
CA VAL A 261 40.26 -54.40 32.17
C VAL A 261 39.05 -53.48 32.41
N GLY A 262 38.93 -52.45 31.59
CA GLY A 262 37.73 -51.64 31.45
C GLY A 262 37.35 -51.67 29.97
N THR A 263 36.14 -52.11 29.68
CA THR A 263 35.50 -52.04 28.37
C THR A 263 35.79 -50.69 27.70
N VAL A 264 36.40 -50.73 26.52
CA VAL A 264 36.60 -49.56 25.67
C VAL A 264 35.23 -49.10 25.19
N THR A 265 34.66 -48.11 25.88
CA THR A 265 33.70 -47.21 25.25
C THR A 265 34.51 -46.35 24.29
N VAL A 266 34.24 -46.49 22.99
CA VAL A 266 34.58 -45.48 22.00
C VAL A 266 33.96 -44.18 22.52
N GLU A 267 34.77 -43.24 22.99
CA GLU A 267 34.30 -41.87 23.19
C GLU A 267 33.99 -41.33 21.80
N GLU A 268 32.76 -41.55 21.36
CA GLU A 268 32.09 -40.62 20.45
C GLU A 268 32.35 -39.24 21.03
N VAL A 269 33.05 -38.38 20.27
CA VAL A 269 32.97 -36.95 20.49
C VAL A 269 31.50 -36.63 20.32
N THR A 270 30.79 -36.58 21.46
CA THR A 270 29.43 -36.09 21.51
C THR A 270 29.52 -34.67 21.02
N VAL A 271 29.15 -34.46 19.76
CA VAL A 271 28.91 -33.14 19.21
C VAL A 271 27.77 -32.60 20.06
N GLU A 272 28.11 -31.86 21.12
CA GLU A 272 27.12 -31.29 22.01
C GLU A 272 26.08 -30.59 21.15
N GLU A 273 24.83 -31.03 21.28
CA GLU A 273 23.69 -30.54 20.51
C GLU A 273 23.68 -29.01 20.57
N VAL A 274 23.95 -28.38 19.42
CA VAL A 274 23.96 -26.93 19.30
C VAL A 274 22.50 -26.52 19.21
N VAL A 275 21.95 -25.97 20.28
CA VAL A 275 20.63 -25.33 20.24
C VAL A 275 20.74 -24.09 19.37
N LYS A 276 20.40 -24.23 18.09
CA LYS A 276 20.40 -23.16 17.08
C LYS A 276 19.31 -22.14 17.43
N ILE A 277 19.62 -20.84 17.36
CA ILE A 277 18.63 -19.78 17.56
C ILE A 277 18.05 -19.47 16.20
N GLU A 278 16.94 -20.12 15.89
CA GLU A 278 16.22 -20.04 14.63
C GLU A 278 14.72 -19.81 14.94
N GLY A 279 13.93 -19.40 13.95
CA GLY A 279 12.49 -19.24 14.15
C GLY A 279 11.78 -18.41 13.09
N ILE A 280 10.48 -18.20 13.30
CA ILE A 280 9.60 -17.43 12.43
C ILE A 280 9.44 -16.02 13.01
N LEU A 281 9.73 -14.98 12.21
CA LEU A 281 9.60 -13.57 12.62
C LEU A 281 8.17 -13.06 12.45
N GLU A 282 7.56 -13.39 11.31
CA GLU A 282 6.26 -12.85 10.91
C GLU A 282 5.64 -13.81 9.89
N ALA A 283 4.33 -14.04 9.96
CA ALA A 283 3.56 -14.60 8.87
C ALA A 283 2.41 -13.66 8.47
N TYR A 284 2.20 -13.45 7.18
CA TYR A 284 1.23 -12.49 6.67
C TYR A 284 0.80 -12.77 5.23
N PHE A 285 -0.32 -12.16 4.83
CA PHE A 285 -0.76 -12.12 3.44
C PHE A 285 -0.07 -10.97 2.70
N ALA A 286 0.31 -11.17 1.44
CA ALA A 286 1.09 -10.22 0.68
C ALA A 286 0.69 -10.12 -0.80
N LYS A 287 1.01 -8.97 -1.41
CA LYS A 287 1.11 -8.80 -2.86
C LYS A 287 2.58 -8.76 -3.28
N GLU A 288 2.86 -9.40 -4.41
CA GLU A 288 4.19 -9.35 -5.01
C GLU A 288 4.32 -8.07 -5.83
N GLU A 289 5.34 -7.27 -5.52
CA GLU A 289 5.71 -6.07 -6.25
C GLU A 289 7.17 -6.16 -6.67
N PHE A 290 7.50 -5.72 -7.88
CA PHE A 290 8.88 -5.68 -8.35
C PHE A 290 9.44 -4.28 -8.07
N THR A 291 9.98 -4.08 -6.88
CA THR A 291 10.47 -2.79 -6.36
C THR A 291 11.91 -2.85 -5.86
N LYS A 292 12.42 -4.04 -5.53
CA LYS A 292 13.77 -4.22 -4.98
C LYS A 292 14.80 -4.04 -6.09
N GLN A 293 15.58 -2.96 -6.06
CA GLN A 293 16.65 -2.74 -7.03
C GLN A 293 17.74 -3.81 -6.88
N THR A 294 18.06 -4.55 -7.95
CA THR A 294 19.15 -5.53 -7.97
C THR A 294 20.35 -5.03 -8.76
N ILE A 295 21.47 -5.75 -8.71
CA ILE A 295 22.66 -5.48 -9.53
C ILE A 295 22.67 -6.26 -10.85
N GLU A 296 21.67 -7.11 -11.09
CA GLU A 296 21.63 -7.98 -12.26
C GLU A 296 21.25 -7.18 -13.51
N LEU A 297 22.13 -7.20 -14.52
CA LEU A 297 21.93 -6.51 -15.79
C LEU A 297 20.82 -7.18 -16.61
N ASP A 298 19.98 -6.37 -17.26
CA ASP A 298 18.87 -6.84 -18.08
C ASP A 298 18.66 -5.96 -19.33
N GLY A 299 19.72 -5.93 -20.15
CA GLY A 299 19.78 -5.19 -21.40
C GLY A 299 20.05 -3.71 -21.21
N ASN A 300 19.83 -2.95 -22.29
CA ASN A 300 20.13 -1.53 -22.36
C ASN A 300 18.87 -0.75 -22.79
N TYR A 301 18.83 0.54 -22.46
CA TYR A 301 17.77 1.45 -22.87
C TYR A 301 18.36 2.62 -23.66
N GLU A 302 17.77 2.88 -24.83
CA GLU A 302 18.08 4.04 -25.67
C GLU A 302 17.08 5.15 -25.38
N TYR A 303 17.57 6.28 -24.85
CA TYR A 303 16.77 7.45 -24.52
C TYR A 303 16.94 8.53 -25.58
N LYS A 304 15.84 8.96 -26.19
CA LYS A 304 15.79 10.01 -27.22
C LYS A 304 15.31 11.35 -26.65
N PHE A 305 16.06 12.42 -26.86
CA PHE A 305 15.70 13.76 -26.39
C PHE A 305 14.53 14.36 -27.18
N ALA A 306 13.47 14.78 -26.49
CA ALA A 306 12.27 15.34 -27.12
C ALA A 306 12.39 16.85 -27.49
N SER A 307 13.38 17.53 -26.91
CA SER A 307 13.67 18.95 -27.13
C SER A 307 15.15 19.21 -26.88
N ASP A 308 15.64 20.34 -27.36
CA ASP A 308 17.01 20.79 -27.08
C ASP A 308 17.22 20.95 -25.56
N ASN A 309 18.37 20.49 -25.08
CA ASN A 309 18.87 20.67 -23.72
C ASN A 309 20.23 21.37 -23.81
N ILE A 310 20.25 22.65 -23.47
CA ILE A 310 21.44 23.53 -23.57
C ILE A 310 21.80 23.97 -22.15
N GLU A 311 23.08 23.91 -21.78
CA GLU A 311 23.61 24.37 -20.47
C GLU A 311 22.84 23.78 -19.28
N TYR A 312 22.66 22.46 -19.28
CA TYR A 312 21.79 21.79 -18.32
C TYR A 312 22.54 21.26 -17.09
N ASP A 313 21.85 21.18 -15.95
CA ASP A 313 22.37 20.49 -14.76
C ASP A 313 22.29 18.97 -14.96
N LYS A 314 23.46 18.33 -14.97
CA LYS A 314 23.61 16.87 -15.19
C LYS A 314 22.88 16.02 -14.15
N ASN A 315 22.82 16.42 -12.88
CA ASN A 315 22.09 15.70 -11.84
C ASN A 315 20.58 15.85 -12.05
N LYS A 316 20.13 17.05 -12.39
CA LYS A 316 18.71 17.35 -12.64
C LYS A 316 18.19 16.59 -13.87
N ILE A 317 18.92 16.63 -14.99
CA ILE A 317 18.53 15.93 -16.21
C ILE A 317 18.62 14.42 -16.04
N ALA A 318 19.67 13.87 -15.41
CA ALA A 318 19.74 12.45 -15.12
C ALA A 318 18.55 11.97 -14.26
N GLY A 319 18.13 12.77 -13.27
CA GLY A 319 16.94 12.50 -12.46
C GLY A 319 15.64 12.47 -13.28
N ILE A 320 15.48 13.40 -14.21
CA ILE A 320 14.32 13.46 -15.13
C ILE A 320 14.32 12.29 -16.11
N ILE A 321 15.47 11.93 -16.68
CA ILE A 321 15.61 10.78 -17.57
C ILE A 321 15.27 9.50 -16.80
N LYS A 322 15.84 9.34 -15.59
CA LYS A 322 15.57 8.19 -14.74
C LYS A 322 14.08 8.03 -14.44
N SER A 323 13.39 9.10 -14.02
CA SER A 323 11.97 9.02 -13.70
C SER A 323 11.12 8.64 -14.92
N LYS A 324 11.42 9.18 -16.10
CA LYS A 324 10.74 8.84 -17.36
C LYS A 324 10.99 7.38 -17.78
N VAL A 325 12.23 6.91 -17.67
CA VAL A 325 12.61 5.57 -18.12
C VAL A 325 12.12 4.50 -17.16
N ASP A 326 12.28 4.68 -15.85
CA ASP A 326 11.78 3.74 -14.85
C ASP A 326 10.28 3.48 -15.00
N ILE A 327 9.48 4.51 -15.29
CA ILE A 327 8.04 4.35 -15.54
C ILE A 327 7.77 3.40 -16.72
N GLN A 328 8.57 3.51 -17.80
CA GLN A 328 8.39 2.70 -19.01
C GLN A 328 8.87 1.26 -18.82
N VAL A 329 10.00 1.07 -18.12
CA VAL A 329 10.63 -0.25 -18.02
C VAL A 329 10.17 -1.06 -16.81
N LYS A 330 9.51 -0.43 -15.82
CA LYS A 330 9.01 -1.09 -14.61
C LYS A 330 7.97 -2.16 -14.89
N ALA A 331 7.13 -2.01 -15.91
CA ALA A 331 6.18 -3.05 -16.33
C ALA A 331 6.88 -4.36 -16.73
N ASN A 332 8.11 -4.24 -17.24
CA ASN A 332 8.98 -5.36 -17.58
C ASN A 332 9.88 -5.80 -16.42
N LYS A 333 9.61 -5.33 -15.19
CA LYS A 333 10.38 -5.61 -13.97
C LYS A 333 11.84 -5.15 -14.08
N LYS A 334 12.07 -3.97 -14.68
CA LYS A 334 13.41 -3.38 -14.82
C LYS A 334 13.46 -1.96 -14.25
N TYR A 335 14.67 -1.46 -14.02
CA TYR A 335 14.94 -0.07 -13.66
C TYR A 335 16.29 0.41 -14.22
N ALA A 336 16.49 1.72 -14.26
CA ALA A 336 17.77 2.35 -14.62
C ALA A 336 18.47 2.91 -13.37
N LYS A 337 19.79 2.76 -13.29
CA LYS A 337 20.60 3.41 -12.23
C LYS A 337 20.89 4.86 -12.60
N LEU A 338 20.81 5.72 -11.60
CA LEU A 338 21.08 7.15 -11.78
C LEU A 338 22.50 7.40 -12.27
N ASP A 339 23.47 6.65 -11.75
CA ASP A 339 24.89 6.82 -12.08
C ASP A 339 25.23 6.36 -13.51
N ASP A 340 24.54 5.35 -14.03
CA ASP A 340 24.73 4.89 -15.42
C ASP A 340 24.17 5.92 -16.40
N ILE A 341 23.03 6.54 -16.09
CA ILE A 341 22.46 7.64 -16.89
C ILE A 341 23.41 8.84 -16.86
N LYS A 342 23.95 9.20 -15.70
CA LYS A 342 24.97 10.25 -15.59
C LYS A 342 26.20 9.90 -16.42
N SER A 343 26.63 8.65 -16.42
CA SER A 343 27.79 8.21 -17.21
C SER A 343 27.52 8.30 -18.71
N ALA A 344 26.28 8.07 -19.16
CA ALA A 344 25.86 8.21 -20.55
C ALA A 344 25.71 9.68 -21.02
N LEU A 345 25.51 10.63 -20.11
CA LEU A 345 25.44 12.07 -20.40
C LEU A 345 26.85 12.69 -20.50
N THR A 346 27.48 12.58 -21.67
CA THR A 346 28.87 13.00 -21.93
C THR A 346 29.01 14.38 -22.58
N ALA A 347 27.97 14.92 -23.20
CA ALA A 347 28.00 16.22 -23.88
C ALA A 347 27.46 17.36 -22.99
N GLU A 348 27.89 18.61 -23.26
CA GLU A 348 27.39 19.81 -22.56
C GLU A 348 26.00 20.26 -23.05
N SER A 349 25.58 19.76 -24.22
CA SER A 349 24.27 20.02 -24.80
C SER A 349 23.79 18.83 -25.62
N TYR A 350 22.49 18.57 -25.61
CA TYR A 350 21.83 17.54 -26.43
C TYR A 350 20.73 18.19 -27.27
N ALA A 351 20.88 18.13 -28.59
CA ALA A 351 19.84 18.58 -29.50
C ALA A 351 18.64 17.63 -29.48
N LYS A 352 17.48 18.14 -29.87
CA LYS A 352 16.29 17.33 -30.13
C LYS A 352 16.65 16.16 -31.05
N ASP A 353 16.04 15.01 -30.78
CA ASP A 353 16.18 13.75 -31.50
C ASP A 353 17.53 13.01 -31.34
N THR A 354 18.49 13.56 -30.60
CA THR A 354 19.70 12.83 -30.20
C THR A 354 19.39 11.73 -29.19
N THR A 355 20.24 10.69 -29.14
CA THR A 355 20.06 9.54 -28.25
C THR A 355 21.26 9.34 -27.31
N ILE A 356 20.97 8.77 -26.15
CA ILE A 356 21.98 8.19 -25.24
C ILE A 356 21.56 6.76 -24.87
N THR A 357 22.52 5.91 -24.55
CA THR A 357 22.28 4.51 -24.18
C THR A 357 22.91 4.20 -22.82
N PHE A 358 22.16 3.51 -21.96
CA PHE A 358 22.63 3.07 -20.65
C PHE A 358 22.01 1.73 -20.26
N ASN A 359 22.58 1.06 -19.25
CA ASN A 359 22.15 -0.26 -18.81
C ASN A 359 20.83 -0.20 -18.03
N LEU A 360 20.03 -1.27 -18.19
CA LEU A 360 18.90 -1.60 -17.33
C LEU A 360 19.27 -2.75 -16.40
N TYR A 361 18.57 -2.78 -15.26
CA TYR A 361 18.77 -3.77 -14.22
C TYR A 361 17.43 -4.39 -13.83
N LYS A 362 17.44 -5.64 -13.36
CA LYS A 362 16.22 -6.30 -12.86
C LYS A 362 15.74 -5.65 -11.57
N LEU A 363 14.42 -5.52 -11.44
CA LEU A 363 13.75 -5.34 -10.17
C LEU A 363 13.45 -6.72 -9.60
N GLY A 364 13.88 -6.97 -8.37
CA GLY A 364 13.54 -8.15 -7.58
C GLY A 364 12.15 -8.02 -6.96
N ALA A 365 11.55 -9.17 -6.68
CA ALA A 365 10.27 -9.27 -6.00
C ALA A 365 10.39 -8.84 -4.53
N GLU A 366 9.40 -8.08 -4.08
CA GLU A 366 9.15 -7.70 -2.70
C GLU A 366 7.71 -8.09 -2.35
N TYR A 367 7.51 -8.71 -1.19
CA TYR A 367 6.20 -9.18 -0.76
C TYR A 367 5.60 -8.17 0.22
N LYS A 368 4.82 -7.24 -0.30
CA LYS A 368 4.19 -6.17 0.50
C LYS A 368 3.01 -6.73 1.26
N LYS A 369 3.06 -6.61 2.60
CA LYS A 369 1.98 -7.01 3.49
C LYS A 369 0.66 -6.33 3.12
N ILE A 370 -0.40 -7.12 3.03
CA ILE A 370 -1.77 -6.68 2.85
C ILE A 370 -2.63 -7.20 4.00
N ASN A 371 -3.60 -6.40 4.42
CA ASN A 371 -4.51 -6.78 5.51
C ASN A 371 -5.92 -7.11 4.99
N SER A 372 -6.14 -7.09 3.67
CA SER A 372 -7.40 -7.53 3.06
C SER A 372 -7.23 -7.90 1.59
N ALA A 373 -8.10 -8.79 1.10
CA ALA A 373 -8.28 -9.07 -0.33
C ALA A 373 -9.72 -9.57 -0.60
N PRO A 374 -10.26 -9.35 -1.81
CA PRO A 374 -11.53 -9.97 -2.17
C PRO A 374 -11.39 -11.49 -2.36
N LEU A 375 -12.51 -12.20 -2.30
CA LEU A 375 -12.55 -13.60 -2.71
C LEU A 375 -12.03 -13.77 -4.15
N GLU A 376 -11.47 -14.94 -4.40
CA GLU A 376 -10.88 -15.35 -5.68
C GLU A 376 -9.62 -14.59 -6.10
N GLU A 377 -9.18 -13.60 -5.30
CA GLU A 377 -7.94 -12.90 -5.54
C GLU A 377 -6.74 -13.83 -5.34
N GLU A 378 -5.73 -13.67 -6.21
CA GLU A 378 -4.44 -14.30 -5.99
C GLU A 378 -3.61 -13.48 -5.00
N VAL A 379 -3.22 -14.11 -3.89
CA VAL A 379 -2.41 -13.51 -2.83
C VAL A 379 -1.26 -14.44 -2.47
N PHE A 380 -0.18 -13.87 -1.93
CA PHE A 380 0.88 -14.67 -1.32
C PHE A 380 0.61 -14.82 0.17
N VAL A 381 0.85 -16.00 0.72
CA VAL A 381 1.03 -16.21 2.16
C VAL A 381 2.53 -16.35 2.39
N VAL A 382 3.07 -15.50 3.26
CA VAL A 382 4.51 -15.32 3.43
C VAL A 382 4.87 -15.50 4.90
N ALA A 383 5.89 -16.30 5.18
CA ALA A 383 6.55 -16.36 6.47
C ALA A 383 7.97 -15.82 6.34
N LYS A 384 8.28 -14.74 7.06
CA LYS A 384 9.65 -14.28 7.31
C LYS A 384 10.23 -15.09 8.45
N THR A 385 11.48 -15.48 8.32
CA THR A 385 12.18 -16.34 9.27
C THR A 385 13.54 -15.75 9.61
N TYR A 386 14.25 -16.40 10.51
CA TYR A 386 15.68 -16.18 10.74
C TYR A 386 16.35 -17.53 10.94
N LEU A 387 17.47 -17.74 10.23
CA LEU A 387 18.33 -18.92 10.38
C LEU A 387 17.63 -20.27 10.09
N LEU A 388 16.56 -20.23 9.29
CA LEU A 388 15.77 -21.40 8.85
C LEU A 388 15.90 -21.70 7.34
N ASP A 389 16.84 -21.09 6.63
CA ASP A 389 17.04 -21.36 5.18
C ASP A 389 17.16 -22.87 4.90
N GLY A 390 16.45 -23.33 3.86
CA GLY A 390 16.34 -24.75 3.49
C GLY A 390 15.32 -25.58 4.29
N LYS A 391 14.70 -25.04 5.36
CA LYS A 391 13.64 -25.72 6.12
C LYS A 391 12.26 -25.51 5.48
N GLU A 392 11.33 -26.43 5.72
CA GLU A 392 9.94 -26.29 5.29
C GLU A 392 9.11 -25.61 6.39
N VAL A 393 8.39 -24.55 6.04
CA VAL A 393 7.38 -23.91 6.88
C VAL A 393 6.00 -24.36 6.40
N SER A 394 5.19 -24.82 7.34
CA SER A 394 3.76 -25.12 7.16
C SER A 394 2.93 -23.98 7.73
N ILE A 395 2.01 -23.42 6.95
CA ILE A 395 1.13 -22.31 7.35
C ILE A 395 -0.32 -22.74 7.16
N THR A 396 -1.14 -22.61 8.20
CA THR A 396 -2.59 -22.82 8.10
C THR A 396 -3.32 -21.49 8.22
N ILE A 397 -4.35 -21.31 7.39
CA ILE A 397 -5.24 -20.14 7.46
C ILE A 397 -6.41 -20.52 8.35
N LYS A 398 -6.70 -19.67 9.32
CA LYS A 398 -7.71 -19.91 10.35
C LYS A 398 -8.74 -18.79 10.34
N GLU A 399 -9.99 -19.14 10.57
CA GLU A 399 -11.08 -18.16 10.68
C GLU A 399 -11.29 -17.73 12.14
N LYS A 400 -11.42 -16.43 12.42
CA LYS A 400 -11.69 -15.93 13.78
C LYS A 400 -13.12 -16.25 14.22
N GLU A 401 -14.06 -16.09 13.31
CA GLU A 401 -15.50 -16.17 13.58
C GLU A 401 -16.14 -17.14 12.60
N ALA A 402 -17.19 -17.86 12.98
CA ALA A 402 -17.79 -18.84 12.08
C ALA A 402 -18.66 -18.17 11.00
N ILE A 403 -18.09 -17.79 9.84
CA ILE A 403 -18.83 -17.31 8.66
C ILE A 403 -18.69 -18.31 7.51
N VAL A 404 -17.50 -18.50 6.95
CA VAL A 404 -17.27 -19.42 5.82
C VAL A 404 -17.06 -20.86 6.28
N VAL A 405 -16.25 -21.07 7.31
CA VAL A 405 -16.03 -22.30 8.07
C VAL A 405 -16.35 -22.07 9.56
N ASP A 406 -16.09 -23.05 10.42
CA ASP A 406 -16.25 -22.90 11.87
C ASP A 406 -15.11 -22.05 12.45
N ALA A 407 -15.34 -21.40 13.60
CA ALA A 407 -14.30 -20.62 14.27
C ALA A 407 -13.09 -21.50 14.63
N ASP A 408 -11.89 -20.99 14.38
CA ASP A 408 -10.59 -21.67 14.51
C ASP A 408 -10.40 -22.92 13.61
N ALA A 409 -11.32 -23.18 12.68
CA ALA A 409 -11.17 -24.22 11.68
C ALA A 409 -10.22 -23.79 10.55
N ASP A 410 -9.65 -24.79 9.86
CA ASP A 410 -8.78 -24.56 8.70
C ASP A 410 -9.61 -24.08 7.51
N VAL A 411 -9.16 -23.00 6.87
CA VAL A 411 -9.78 -22.43 5.68
C VAL A 411 -9.17 -23.08 4.44
N ASN A 412 -9.99 -23.79 3.66
CA ASN A 412 -9.58 -24.40 2.40
C ASN A 412 -9.37 -23.35 1.31
N VAL A 413 -8.18 -23.31 0.72
CA VAL A 413 -7.86 -22.42 -0.41
C VAL A 413 -7.30 -23.19 -1.59
N VAL A 414 -7.25 -22.57 -2.77
CA VAL A 414 -6.68 -23.22 -3.97
C VAL A 414 -5.27 -22.70 -4.22
N GLU A 415 -4.34 -23.58 -4.58
CA GLU A 415 -3.01 -23.17 -5.01
C GLU A 415 -3.07 -22.39 -6.34
N ALA A 416 -2.36 -21.27 -6.46
CA ALA A 416 -2.41 -20.41 -7.65
C ALA A 416 -1.54 -20.95 -8.80
N LYS A 417 -1.91 -22.12 -9.33
CA LYS A 417 -1.28 -22.83 -10.46
C LYS A 417 -2.36 -23.39 -11.39
N GLU A 418 -1.99 -23.75 -12.62
CA GLU A 418 -2.88 -24.50 -13.51
C GLU A 418 -3.24 -25.84 -12.86
N ASN A 419 -4.55 -26.12 -12.72
CA ASN A 419 -5.09 -27.27 -11.96
C ASN A 419 -4.64 -27.34 -10.49
N GLY A 420 -4.50 -26.18 -9.82
CA GLY A 420 -4.09 -26.08 -8.43
C GLY A 420 -4.84 -27.00 -7.45
N ALA A 421 -4.09 -27.58 -6.52
CA ALA A 421 -4.64 -28.41 -5.45
C ALA A 421 -5.44 -27.56 -4.45
N GLU A 422 -6.38 -28.19 -3.76
CA GLU A 422 -7.00 -27.61 -2.57
C GLU A 422 -6.04 -27.82 -1.39
N LEU A 423 -5.78 -26.74 -0.65
CA LEU A 423 -4.82 -26.69 0.43
C LEU A 423 -5.51 -26.26 1.72
N THR A 424 -5.38 -27.10 2.76
CA THR A 424 -5.65 -26.76 4.16
C THR A 424 -4.39 -26.26 4.85
N THR A 425 -3.25 -26.87 4.50
CA THR A 425 -1.91 -26.51 5.00
C THR A 425 -1.04 -26.10 3.83
N LEU A 426 -0.51 -24.89 3.91
CA LEU A 426 0.35 -24.28 2.91
C LEU A 426 1.81 -24.59 3.27
N LYS A 427 2.53 -25.34 2.44
CA LYS A 427 3.94 -25.71 2.66
C LYS A 427 4.88 -24.97 1.70
N ALA A 428 5.94 -24.37 2.23
CA ALA A 428 7.01 -23.77 1.44
C ALA A 428 8.37 -23.91 2.11
N THR A 429 9.39 -24.12 1.29
CA THR A 429 10.79 -24.08 1.71
C THR A 429 11.23 -22.63 1.90
N VAL A 430 11.98 -22.37 2.96
CA VAL A 430 12.56 -21.06 3.25
C VAL A 430 13.74 -20.83 2.31
N GLU A 431 13.69 -19.73 1.57
CA GLU A 431 14.78 -19.24 0.74
C GLU A 431 15.01 -17.76 1.03
N ASN A 432 16.25 -17.40 1.36
CA ASN A 432 16.62 -16.03 1.73
C ASN A 432 15.75 -15.48 2.88
N ASP A 433 15.59 -16.29 3.92
CA ASP A 433 14.75 -16.07 5.11
C ASP A 433 13.24 -15.96 4.84
N ILE A 434 12.76 -16.30 3.64
CA ILE A 434 11.35 -16.19 3.26
C ILE A 434 10.83 -17.54 2.77
N ALA A 435 9.79 -18.05 3.42
CA ALA A 435 8.90 -19.06 2.85
C ALA A 435 7.65 -18.35 2.29
N LYS A 436 7.23 -18.69 1.06
CA LYS A 436 6.13 -18.00 0.38
C LYS A 436 5.35 -18.94 -0.53
N ILE A 437 4.03 -18.78 -0.54
CA ILE A 437 3.11 -19.65 -1.29
C ILE A 437 2.06 -18.76 -1.93
N LYS A 438 1.84 -18.93 -3.24
CA LYS A 438 0.81 -18.19 -3.97
C LYS A 438 -0.49 -19.00 -3.96
N ILE A 439 -1.56 -18.40 -3.44
CA ILE A 439 -2.88 -19.02 -3.32
C ILE A 439 -3.93 -18.15 -4.01
N LYS A 440 -5.07 -18.76 -4.34
CA LYS A 440 -6.31 -18.11 -4.71
C LYS A 440 -7.27 -18.23 -3.54
N LEU A 441 -7.76 -17.11 -3.03
CA LEU A 441 -8.60 -17.07 -1.82
C LEU A 441 -10.04 -17.52 -2.11
N ARG A 442 -10.21 -18.82 -2.34
CA ARG A 442 -11.49 -19.50 -2.62
C ARG A 442 -11.38 -21.01 -2.38
N PRO A 443 -12.50 -21.72 -2.15
CA PRO A 443 -12.53 -23.17 -2.19
C PRO A 443 -12.38 -23.67 -3.63
N LYS A 444 -12.09 -24.97 -3.78
CA LYS A 444 -11.93 -25.59 -5.11
C LYS A 444 -13.24 -25.63 -5.89
N ALA A 445 -14.32 -26.09 -5.27
CA ALA A 445 -15.63 -26.21 -5.91
C ALA A 445 -16.34 -24.86 -6.08
N ASP A 446 -16.92 -24.62 -7.27
CA ASP A 446 -17.68 -23.40 -7.56
C ASP A 446 -18.99 -23.30 -6.75
N GLU A 447 -19.58 -24.44 -6.39
CA GLU A 447 -20.76 -24.50 -5.51
C GLU A 447 -20.42 -23.96 -4.10
N ASP A 448 -19.29 -24.38 -3.55
CA ASP A 448 -18.85 -23.91 -2.23
C ASP A 448 -18.40 -22.46 -2.26
N LEU A 449 -17.80 -22.01 -3.37
CA LEU A 449 -17.52 -20.59 -3.59
C LEU A 449 -18.81 -19.76 -3.60
N THR A 450 -19.89 -20.29 -4.19
CA THR A 450 -21.20 -19.63 -4.18
C THR A 450 -21.76 -19.53 -2.75
N LYS A 451 -21.62 -20.60 -1.95
CA LYS A 451 -21.98 -20.58 -0.51
C LYS A 451 -21.14 -19.59 0.28
N TRP A 452 -19.83 -19.52 0.05
CA TRP A 452 -18.94 -18.55 0.68
C TRP A 452 -19.36 -17.11 0.37
N LYS A 453 -19.64 -16.81 -0.90
CA LYS A 453 -20.13 -15.49 -1.33
C LYS A 453 -21.45 -15.12 -0.64
N GLU A 454 -22.38 -16.06 -0.51
CA GLU A 454 -23.65 -15.84 0.20
C GLU A 454 -23.41 -15.58 1.70
N LYS A 455 -22.61 -16.42 2.37
CA LYS A 455 -22.28 -16.28 3.80
C LYS A 455 -21.57 -14.95 4.10
N LEU A 456 -20.58 -14.56 3.30
CA LEU A 456 -19.88 -13.28 3.43
C LEU A 456 -20.78 -12.07 3.14
N LEU A 457 -21.79 -12.22 2.28
CA LEU A 457 -22.79 -11.18 2.05
C LEU A 457 -23.71 -11.01 3.27
N LYS A 458 -24.09 -12.12 3.89
CA LYS A 458 -25.03 -12.14 5.02
C LYS A 458 -24.36 -11.76 6.35
N GLY A 459 -23.10 -12.12 6.53
CA GLY A 459 -22.36 -11.97 7.78
C GLY A 459 -22.61 -13.12 8.74
N LYS A 460 -22.25 -12.94 10.02
CA LYS A 460 -22.38 -13.99 11.04
C LYS A 460 -23.84 -14.15 11.45
N LYS A 461 -24.34 -15.39 11.41
CA LYS A 461 -25.67 -15.73 11.95
C LYS A 461 -25.67 -15.50 13.46
N GLU A 462 -26.58 -14.67 13.97
CA GLU A 462 -26.59 -14.22 15.38
C GLU A 462 -27.95 -14.45 16.07
N GLY A 463 -28.81 -15.28 15.48
CA GLY A 463 -30.10 -15.68 16.05
C GLY A 463 -31.20 -15.81 15.00
N THR A 464 -32.44 -15.86 15.46
CA THR A 464 -33.66 -15.95 14.63
C THR A 464 -34.65 -14.86 15.02
N TYR A 465 -35.41 -14.36 14.05
CA TYR A 465 -36.52 -13.44 14.24
C TYR A 465 -37.84 -14.14 13.95
N SER A 466 -38.82 -13.99 14.83
CA SER A 466 -40.17 -14.54 14.67
C SER A 466 -41.14 -13.46 14.19
N TYR A 467 -41.81 -13.73 13.08
CA TYR A 467 -42.83 -12.88 12.48
C TYR A 467 -44.22 -13.49 12.63
N THR A 468 -45.14 -12.75 13.23
CA THR A 468 -46.54 -13.15 13.43
C THR A 468 -47.43 -12.48 12.39
N PHE A 469 -48.21 -13.27 11.66
CA PHE A 469 -49.24 -12.77 10.75
C PHE A 469 -50.40 -12.17 11.54
N LYS A 470 -50.88 -10.98 11.15
CA LYS A 470 -51.98 -10.28 11.82
C LYS A 470 -53.25 -10.15 10.97
N SER A 471 -53.12 -10.27 9.65
CA SER A 471 -54.27 -10.28 8.74
C SER A 471 -55.08 -11.56 8.92
N GLU A 472 -56.41 -11.47 8.79
CA GLU A 472 -57.30 -12.63 8.92
C GLU A 472 -56.90 -13.79 8.01
N ARG A 473 -56.51 -13.48 6.76
CA ARG A 473 -55.99 -14.44 5.78
C ARG A 473 -54.91 -13.80 4.92
N THR A 474 -53.74 -14.45 4.85
CA THR A 474 -52.65 -14.10 3.91
C THR A 474 -52.33 -15.32 3.05
N THR A 475 -52.71 -15.30 1.77
CA THR A 475 -52.48 -16.42 0.87
C THR A 475 -51.12 -16.29 0.17
N ILE A 476 -50.23 -17.25 0.42
CA ILE A 476 -48.94 -17.38 -0.26
C ILE A 476 -49.08 -18.43 -1.37
N THR A 477 -48.64 -18.08 -2.58
CA THR A 477 -48.51 -18.96 -3.74
C THR A 477 -47.10 -18.85 -4.30
N ASP A 478 -46.65 -19.83 -5.09
CA ASP A 478 -45.30 -19.79 -5.67
C ASP A 478 -45.03 -18.51 -6.49
N ASN A 479 -46.07 -17.93 -7.09
CA ASN A 479 -45.99 -16.70 -7.88
C ASN A 479 -45.84 -15.43 -7.03
N ASN A 480 -46.39 -15.38 -5.81
CA ASN A 480 -46.35 -14.17 -4.96
C ASN A 480 -45.35 -14.27 -3.78
N LYS A 481 -44.79 -15.46 -3.55
CA LYS A 481 -43.93 -15.80 -2.42
C LYS A 481 -42.75 -14.85 -2.24
N LYS A 482 -42.04 -14.54 -3.33
CA LYS A 482 -40.91 -13.60 -3.36
C LYS A 482 -41.29 -12.20 -2.91
N GLU A 483 -42.43 -11.72 -3.39
CA GLU A 483 -42.88 -10.37 -3.07
C GLU A 483 -43.34 -10.27 -1.62
N LEU A 484 -44.07 -11.29 -1.14
CA LEU A 484 -44.51 -11.35 0.25
C LEU A 484 -43.34 -11.52 1.23
N ALA A 485 -42.29 -12.26 0.86
CA ALA A 485 -41.06 -12.33 1.65
C ALA A 485 -40.41 -10.94 1.84
N ARG A 486 -40.37 -10.09 0.79
CA ARG A 486 -39.87 -8.71 0.89
C ARG A 486 -40.74 -7.84 1.78
N ILE A 487 -42.06 -7.96 1.67
CA ILE A 487 -43.03 -7.21 2.49
C ILE A 487 -42.88 -7.59 3.97
N ILE A 488 -42.80 -8.88 4.27
CA ILE A 488 -42.58 -9.41 5.63
C ILE A 488 -41.27 -8.89 6.20
N LEU A 489 -40.18 -8.97 5.42
CA LEU A 489 -38.87 -8.46 5.84
C LEU A 489 -38.91 -6.95 6.13
N LYS A 490 -39.58 -6.16 5.28
CA LYS A 490 -39.75 -4.73 5.49
C LYS A 490 -40.50 -4.45 6.79
N ASN A 491 -41.59 -5.17 7.05
CA ASN A 491 -42.35 -5.03 8.29
C ASN A 491 -41.51 -5.39 9.52
N ALA A 492 -40.72 -6.46 9.45
CA ALA A 492 -39.82 -6.87 10.54
C ALA A 492 -38.72 -5.83 10.80
N LYS A 493 -38.13 -5.23 9.75
CA LYS A 493 -37.11 -4.18 9.87
C LYS A 493 -37.66 -2.87 10.45
N GLU A 494 -38.92 -2.56 10.15
CA GLU A 494 -39.57 -1.31 10.57
C GLU A 494 -40.41 -1.46 11.85
N GLY A 495 -40.56 -2.67 12.40
CA GLY A 495 -41.42 -2.94 13.57
C GLY A 495 -42.90 -2.69 13.29
N LYS A 496 -43.37 -3.02 12.09
CA LYS A 496 -44.75 -2.76 11.63
C LYS A 496 -45.65 -3.99 11.78
N GLN A 497 -46.97 -3.79 11.61
CA GLN A 497 -47.98 -4.85 11.68
C GLN A 497 -47.98 -5.59 13.03
N GLY A 498 -47.74 -4.87 14.13
CA GLY A 498 -47.72 -5.46 15.48
C GLY A 498 -46.59 -6.46 15.74
N ASN A 499 -45.53 -6.43 14.93
CA ASN A 499 -44.31 -7.20 15.11
C ASN A 499 -43.20 -6.31 15.70
N THR A 500 -42.29 -6.90 16.49
CA THR A 500 -41.15 -6.17 17.07
C THR A 500 -40.16 -5.75 15.99
N LYS A 501 -39.45 -4.64 16.16
CA LYS A 501 -38.36 -4.27 15.23
C LYS A 501 -37.20 -5.27 15.36
N ILE A 502 -36.59 -5.68 14.25
CA ILE A 502 -35.29 -6.38 14.29
C ILE A 502 -34.30 -5.50 15.09
N ALA A 503 -33.58 -6.10 16.03
CA ALA A 503 -32.66 -5.42 16.92
C ALA A 503 -31.59 -4.63 16.14
N ASP A 504 -31.25 -3.43 16.62
CA ASP A 504 -30.24 -2.59 15.99
C ASP A 504 -28.88 -3.32 15.94
N GLY A 505 -28.20 -3.23 14.79
CA GLY A 505 -26.96 -3.99 14.50
C GLY A 505 -27.18 -5.37 13.88
N LYS A 506 -28.42 -5.87 13.81
CA LYS A 506 -28.78 -7.11 13.09
C LYS A 506 -29.54 -6.82 11.80
N THR A 507 -29.47 -7.75 10.86
CA THR A 507 -30.20 -7.73 9.58
C THR A 507 -30.79 -9.11 9.28
N ALA A 508 -31.66 -9.18 8.28
CA ALA A 508 -32.18 -10.41 7.70
C ALA A 508 -32.38 -10.20 6.18
N PHE A 509 -32.52 -11.30 5.45
CA PHE A 509 -32.56 -11.30 3.99
C PHE A 509 -33.86 -11.93 3.47
N ALA A 510 -34.37 -11.40 2.36
CA ALA A 510 -35.68 -11.80 1.83
C ALA A 510 -35.68 -13.28 1.43
N ASP A 511 -34.55 -13.79 0.91
CA ASP A 511 -34.41 -15.20 0.51
C ASP A 511 -34.57 -16.15 1.70
N ASP A 512 -34.13 -15.77 2.90
CA ASP A 512 -34.30 -16.59 4.11
C ASP A 512 -35.74 -16.57 4.61
N VAL A 513 -36.44 -15.43 4.45
CA VAL A 513 -37.89 -15.34 4.68
C VAL A 513 -38.65 -16.19 3.65
N GLU A 514 -38.26 -16.13 2.38
CA GLU A 514 -38.86 -16.93 1.31
C GLU A 514 -38.70 -18.43 1.56
N LYS A 515 -37.51 -18.88 1.99
CA LYS A 515 -37.24 -20.29 2.30
C LYS A 515 -38.17 -20.85 3.38
N VAL A 516 -38.54 -20.06 4.38
CA VAL A 516 -39.41 -20.51 5.49
C VAL A 516 -40.90 -20.38 5.20
N LEU A 517 -41.28 -19.63 4.15
CA LEU A 517 -42.66 -19.53 3.71
C LEU A 517 -43.11 -20.82 2.99
N GLN A 518 -44.35 -21.23 3.25
CA GLN A 518 -45.03 -22.33 2.57
C GLN A 518 -46.12 -21.78 1.67
N SER A 519 -46.37 -22.43 0.54
CA SER A 519 -47.45 -22.05 -0.40
C SER A 519 -48.80 -22.49 0.16
N LYS A 520 -49.31 -21.71 1.12
CA LYS A 520 -50.56 -21.93 1.85
C LYS A 520 -51.18 -20.60 2.30
N THR A 521 -52.38 -20.67 2.89
CA THR A 521 -52.97 -19.53 3.60
C THR A 521 -52.49 -19.50 5.05
N TYR A 522 -51.94 -18.38 5.48
CA TYR A 522 -51.62 -18.09 6.88
C TYR A 522 -52.77 -17.29 7.52
N SER A 523 -53.18 -17.70 8.72
CA SER A 523 -54.20 -17.04 9.53
C SER A 523 -53.57 -16.05 10.51
N SER A 524 -54.39 -15.15 11.05
CA SER A 524 -53.96 -14.27 12.14
C SER A 524 -53.48 -15.10 13.34
N GLY A 525 -52.28 -14.82 13.84
CA GLY A 525 -51.61 -15.56 14.91
C GLY A 525 -50.58 -16.58 14.43
N ASP A 526 -50.57 -16.96 13.15
CA ASP A 526 -49.54 -17.85 12.62
C ASP A 526 -48.15 -17.21 12.68
N ILE A 527 -47.11 -18.03 12.90
CA ILE A 527 -45.73 -17.57 13.08
C ILE A 527 -44.82 -18.24 12.07
N ILE A 528 -43.91 -17.47 11.49
CA ILE A 528 -42.71 -17.98 10.82
C ILE A 528 -41.48 -17.45 11.54
N SER A 529 -40.37 -18.18 11.47
CA SER A 529 -39.09 -17.73 12.01
C SER A 529 -38.01 -17.82 10.94
N PHE A 530 -37.18 -16.79 10.82
CA PHE A 530 -36.09 -16.72 9.87
C PHE A 530 -34.82 -16.19 10.53
N ASP A 531 -33.67 -16.49 9.93
CA ASP A 531 -32.36 -16.15 10.48
C ASP A 531 -32.11 -14.64 10.50
N THR A 532 -31.39 -14.20 11.54
CA THR A 532 -30.84 -12.85 11.64
C THR A 532 -29.32 -12.92 11.66
N TYR A 533 -28.69 -11.91 11.08
CA TYR A 533 -27.27 -11.84 10.86
C TYR A 533 -26.70 -10.52 11.36
N LYS A 534 -25.45 -10.55 11.80
CA LYS A 534 -24.65 -9.38 12.08
C LYS A 534 -23.69 -9.17 10.93
N ILE A 535 -23.74 -8.00 10.30
CA ILE A 535 -22.78 -7.62 9.27
C ILE A 535 -21.46 -7.37 9.99
N GLN A 536 -20.51 -8.26 9.76
CA GLN A 536 -19.15 -8.14 10.25
C GLN A 536 -18.22 -8.63 9.15
N ALA A 537 -17.03 -8.03 9.09
CA ALA A 537 -16.03 -8.46 8.13
C ALA A 537 -15.46 -9.82 8.55
N GLU A 538 -15.14 -10.64 7.55
CA GLU A 538 -14.54 -11.94 7.82
C GLU A 538 -13.06 -11.77 8.11
N ASN A 539 -12.58 -12.32 9.23
CA ASN A 539 -11.25 -12.08 9.80
C ASN A 539 -10.47 -13.40 9.89
N LEU A 540 -9.42 -13.52 9.09
CA LEU A 540 -8.50 -14.63 9.10
C LEU A 540 -7.25 -14.32 9.91
N TRP A 541 -6.65 -15.36 10.48
CA TRP A 541 -5.34 -15.33 11.09
C TRP A 541 -4.50 -16.51 10.59
N LEU A 542 -3.20 -16.50 10.87
CA LEU A 542 -2.25 -17.49 10.37
C LEU A 542 -1.61 -18.24 11.52
N LYS A 543 -1.51 -19.55 11.41
CA LYS A 543 -0.70 -20.38 12.30
C LYS A 543 0.45 -20.96 11.48
N ALA A 544 1.69 -20.62 11.83
CA ALA A 544 2.87 -21.06 11.11
C ALA A 544 3.73 -22.00 11.99
N GLU A 545 4.19 -23.08 11.37
CA GLU A 545 4.93 -24.15 12.01
C GLU A 545 6.17 -24.50 11.18
N CYS A 546 7.31 -24.71 11.83
CA CYS A 546 8.54 -25.14 11.16
C CYS A 546 9.36 -26.04 12.06
N GLN A 547 9.85 -27.16 11.52
CA GLN A 547 10.82 -28.01 12.22
C GLN A 547 12.23 -27.44 11.97
N GLY A 548 12.80 -26.82 12.99
CA GLY A 548 14.19 -26.37 12.99
C GLY A 548 15.17 -27.52 13.21
N ASP A 549 16.46 -27.19 13.27
CA ASP A 549 17.54 -28.11 13.61
C ASP A 549 17.43 -28.65 15.04
N SER A 550 16.89 -27.85 15.98
CA SER A 550 16.89 -28.19 17.41
C SER A 550 15.51 -28.42 18.03
N GLN A 551 14.46 -27.79 17.49
CA GLN A 551 13.11 -27.91 18.02
C GLN A 551 12.06 -27.52 16.96
N LYS A 552 10.80 -27.80 17.28
CA LYS A 552 9.66 -27.31 16.51
C LYS A 552 9.33 -25.87 16.92
N TYR A 553 9.14 -25.01 15.94
CA TYR A 553 8.67 -23.64 16.11
C TYR A 553 7.22 -23.54 15.66
N GLU A 554 6.37 -22.94 16.49
CA GLU A 554 4.94 -22.79 16.25
C GLU A 554 4.50 -21.45 16.83
N GLU A 555 4.03 -20.55 15.97
CA GLU A 555 3.58 -19.21 16.35
C GLU A 555 2.28 -18.83 15.62
N GLU A 556 1.46 -18.02 16.28
CA GLU A 556 0.22 -17.47 15.74
C GLU A 556 0.46 -16.01 15.31
N PHE A 557 0.07 -15.68 14.08
CA PHE A 557 0.25 -14.38 13.48
C PHE A 557 -1.10 -13.81 13.04
N MET A 558 -1.20 -12.49 13.01
CA MET A 558 -2.43 -11.78 12.64
C MET A 558 -3.62 -12.12 13.58
N LYS A 559 -3.35 -12.55 14.81
CA LYS A 559 -4.35 -12.98 15.80
C LYS A 559 -4.52 -11.96 16.93
N ARG A 560 -4.65 -10.69 16.55
CA ARG A 560 -4.92 -9.55 17.45
C ARG A 560 -5.89 -8.60 16.75
N ASP A 561 -6.74 -7.92 17.53
CA ASP A 561 -7.70 -6.98 16.96
C ASP A 561 -6.96 -5.88 16.18
N GLY A 562 -7.39 -5.64 14.93
CA GLY A 562 -6.70 -4.75 13.98
C GLY A 562 -5.58 -5.40 13.14
N GLU A 563 -5.11 -6.59 13.50
CA GLU A 563 -4.08 -7.33 12.76
C GLU A 563 -4.64 -8.47 11.89
N TYR A 564 -5.88 -8.90 12.10
CA TYR A 564 -6.53 -9.94 11.29
C TYR A 564 -6.54 -9.58 9.80
N PHE A 565 -6.39 -10.60 8.96
CA PHE A 565 -6.56 -10.46 7.53
C PHE A 565 -8.04 -10.51 7.19
N VAL A 566 -8.55 -9.43 6.61
CA VAL A 566 -9.97 -9.36 6.31
C VAL A 566 -10.24 -10.02 4.95
N ILE A 567 -11.07 -11.08 4.90
CA ILE A 567 -11.82 -11.41 3.66
C ILE A 567 -12.88 -10.34 3.51
N GLY A 568 -12.39 -9.16 3.18
CA GLY A 568 -13.19 -8.02 2.93
C GLY A 568 -13.93 -8.30 1.65
N LYS A 569 -15.10 -7.70 1.55
CA LYS A 569 -15.55 -7.20 0.27
C LYS A 569 -14.50 -6.19 -0.21
N GLY A 570 -13.40 -6.70 -0.79
CA GLY A 570 -12.26 -5.91 -1.21
C GLY A 570 -12.72 -4.83 -2.17
N LYS A 571 -11.91 -3.76 -2.29
CA LYS A 571 -12.02 -2.77 -3.35
C LYS A 571 -12.55 -3.46 -4.58
N CYS A 572 -13.81 -3.18 -4.93
CA CYS A 572 -14.52 -4.00 -5.87
C CYS A 572 -13.65 -4.15 -7.14
N PRO A 573 -13.42 -5.36 -7.67
CA PRO A 573 -12.47 -5.57 -8.77
C PRO A 573 -12.90 -4.87 -10.07
N ARG A 574 -14.14 -4.37 -10.10
CA ARG A 574 -14.72 -3.56 -11.19
C ARG A 574 -14.57 -2.05 -10.94
N CYS A 575 -14.36 -1.66 -9.69
CA CYS A 575 -14.22 -0.30 -9.21
C CYS A 575 -12.75 0.13 -9.51
N GLY A 576 -12.57 0.94 -10.58
CA GLY A 576 -11.27 1.43 -11.06
C GLY A 576 -10.78 0.86 -12.39
N ILE A 577 -11.54 -0.04 -13.02
CA ILE A 577 -11.23 -0.58 -14.35
C ILE A 577 -12.50 -0.66 -15.20
N LEU A 578 -12.40 -0.28 -16.47
CA LEU A 578 -13.40 -0.43 -17.52
C LEU A 578 -12.98 -1.59 -18.42
N THR A 579 -13.94 -2.45 -18.75
CA THR A 579 -13.67 -3.68 -19.52
C THR A 579 -14.35 -3.67 -20.89
N MET A 580 -13.81 -4.44 -21.83
CA MET A 580 -14.41 -4.60 -23.16
C MET A 580 -15.84 -5.16 -23.08
N VAL A 581 -16.10 -6.09 -22.16
CA VAL A 581 -17.43 -6.68 -21.95
C VAL A 581 -18.45 -5.63 -21.48
N GLU A 582 -18.04 -4.67 -20.66
CA GLU A 582 -18.89 -3.54 -20.28
C GLU A 582 -19.14 -2.63 -21.50
N LEU A 583 -18.10 -2.31 -22.28
CA LEU A 583 -18.22 -1.46 -23.47
C LEU A 583 -19.04 -2.07 -24.61
N ASP A 584 -19.01 -3.39 -24.78
CA ASP A 584 -19.83 -4.08 -25.78
C ASP A 584 -21.33 -3.97 -25.49
N LYS A 585 -21.70 -3.87 -24.21
CA LYS A 585 -23.08 -3.65 -23.78
C LYS A 585 -23.52 -2.19 -23.89
N ILE A 586 -22.58 -1.25 -23.77
CA ILE A 586 -22.85 0.20 -23.79
C ILE A 586 -22.89 0.73 -25.22
N PHE A 587 -21.88 0.38 -26.02
CA PHE A 587 -21.67 0.90 -27.39
C PHE A 587 -21.84 -0.21 -28.41
N THR A 588 -23.08 -0.66 -28.58
CA THR A 588 -23.42 -1.82 -29.42
C THR A 588 -23.06 -1.66 -30.89
N ASN A 589 -22.95 -0.42 -31.39
CA ASN A 589 -22.66 -0.11 -32.79
C ASN A 589 -21.25 0.46 -33.02
N ALA A 590 -20.43 0.60 -31.97
CA ALA A 590 -19.07 1.12 -32.10
C ALA A 590 -18.07 0.03 -32.53
N THR A 591 -17.08 0.43 -33.31
CA THR A 591 -15.99 -0.47 -33.71
C THR A 591 -15.16 -0.88 -32.49
N ARG A 592 -14.54 -2.07 -32.58
CA ARG A 592 -13.66 -2.58 -31.53
C ARG A 592 -12.52 -1.61 -31.22
N GLU A 593 -11.90 -1.03 -32.24
CA GLU A 593 -10.81 -0.06 -32.10
C GLU A 593 -11.21 1.16 -31.26
N LYS A 594 -12.39 1.75 -31.53
CA LYS A 594 -12.91 2.86 -30.72
C LYS A 594 -13.13 2.44 -29.27
N LYS A 595 -13.68 1.25 -29.03
CA LYS A 595 -13.87 0.73 -27.67
C LYS A 595 -12.53 0.52 -26.96
N GLU A 596 -11.52 -0.04 -27.64
CA GLU A 596 -10.18 -0.25 -27.09
C GLU A 596 -9.52 1.08 -26.73
N GLN A 597 -9.57 2.08 -27.61
CA GLN A 597 -9.00 3.39 -27.36
C GLN A 597 -9.70 4.11 -26.19
N LEU A 598 -11.04 4.08 -26.12
CA LEU A 598 -11.80 4.62 -24.99
C LEU A 598 -11.46 3.90 -23.69
N MET A 599 -11.40 2.56 -23.71
CA MET A 599 -11.06 1.74 -22.56
C MET A 599 -9.68 2.06 -22.00
N ASN A 600 -8.67 2.09 -22.87
CA ASN A 600 -7.29 2.34 -22.50
C ASN A 600 -7.14 3.74 -21.91
N THR A 601 -7.71 4.74 -22.58
CA THR A 601 -7.68 6.13 -22.10
C THR A 601 -8.37 6.26 -20.74
N PHE A 602 -9.58 5.71 -20.60
CA PHE A 602 -10.32 5.75 -19.35
C PHE A 602 -9.55 5.09 -18.21
N ASN A 603 -9.00 3.89 -18.43
CA ASN A 603 -8.29 3.13 -17.40
C ASN A 603 -6.97 3.77 -16.95
N LEU A 604 -6.32 4.55 -17.82
CA LEU A 604 -5.11 5.29 -17.46
C LEU A 604 -5.42 6.52 -16.61
N ALA A 605 -6.55 7.19 -16.88
CA ALA A 605 -6.82 8.51 -16.32
C ALA A 605 -7.92 8.53 -15.22
N ASN A 606 -8.77 7.51 -15.12
CA ASN A 606 -9.90 7.47 -14.17
C ASN A 606 -9.47 7.70 -12.71
N SER A 607 -8.34 7.13 -12.29
CA SER A 607 -7.83 7.22 -10.93
C SER A 607 -7.41 8.63 -10.54
N LYS A 608 -6.86 9.37 -11.50
CA LYS A 608 -6.46 10.77 -11.39
C LYS A 608 -7.67 11.68 -11.18
N PHE A 609 -8.74 11.35 -11.89
CA PHE A 609 -10.00 12.09 -11.87
C PHE A 609 -11.10 11.38 -11.07
N GLY A 610 -10.77 10.62 -10.02
CA GLY A 610 -11.72 10.10 -9.03
C GLY A 610 -12.88 9.24 -9.56
N LEU A 611 -12.79 8.71 -10.77
CA LEU A 611 -13.82 7.87 -11.42
C LEU A 611 -13.58 6.38 -11.13
N ASN A 612 -13.38 6.08 -9.85
CA ASN A 612 -12.84 4.79 -9.38
C ASN A 612 -13.89 3.80 -8.88
N THR A 613 -15.18 4.12 -8.98
CA THR A 613 -16.25 3.25 -8.48
C THR A 613 -17.23 2.90 -9.58
N CYS A 614 -17.91 1.76 -9.46
CA CYS A 614 -18.96 1.35 -10.40
C CYS A 614 -20.07 2.40 -10.44
N GLN A 615 -20.37 3.04 -9.31
CA GLN A 615 -21.33 4.12 -9.21
C GLN A 615 -20.88 5.36 -10.01
N GLN A 616 -19.61 5.76 -9.90
CA GLN A 616 -19.03 6.84 -10.70
C GLN A 616 -19.05 6.51 -12.20
N LYS A 617 -18.62 5.29 -12.58
CA LYS A 617 -18.69 4.80 -13.97
C LYS A 617 -20.12 4.85 -14.51
N ALA A 618 -21.10 4.41 -13.73
CA ALA A 618 -22.49 4.35 -14.16
C ALA A 618 -23.06 5.72 -14.51
N HIS A 619 -22.85 6.71 -13.64
CA HIS A 619 -23.26 8.09 -13.92
C HIS A 619 -22.51 8.69 -15.09
N PHE A 620 -21.19 8.52 -15.15
CA PHE A 620 -20.37 9.06 -16.22
C PHE A 620 -20.78 8.51 -17.60
N PHE A 621 -20.87 7.18 -17.73
CA PHE A 621 -21.22 6.54 -19.00
C PHE A 621 -22.69 6.73 -19.41
N ALA A 622 -23.60 7.01 -18.46
CA ALA A 622 -24.95 7.43 -18.81
C ALA A 622 -24.98 8.78 -19.55
N GLN A 623 -24.10 9.72 -19.16
CA GLN A 623 -23.95 11.00 -19.83
C GLN A 623 -23.22 10.84 -21.16
N VAL A 624 -22.12 10.08 -21.18
CA VAL A 624 -21.35 9.82 -22.42
C VAL A 624 -22.24 9.18 -23.48
N LEU A 625 -23.01 8.14 -23.13
CA LEU A 625 -23.86 7.43 -24.07
C LEU A 625 -24.91 8.34 -24.73
N GLU A 626 -25.51 9.26 -23.97
CA GLU A 626 -26.46 10.23 -24.53
C GLU A 626 -25.79 11.15 -25.55
N GLU A 627 -24.57 11.61 -25.29
CA GLU A 627 -23.91 12.62 -26.13
C GLU A 627 -23.32 12.04 -27.42
N VAL A 628 -22.75 10.82 -27.36
CA VAL A 628 -22.04 10.23 -28.51
C VAL A 628 -22.77 9.04 -29.15
N GLY A 629 -23.86 8.56 -28.53
CA GLY A 629 -24.63 7.42 -29.01
C GLY A 629 -23.87 6.08 -28.99
N THR A 630 -24.54 5.01 -29.42
CA THR A 630 -24.00 3.63 -29.37
C THR A 630 -22.83 3.38 -30.33
N SER A 631 -22.57 4.28 -31.28
CA SER A 631 -21.46 4.19 -32.24
C SER A 631 -20.21 4.99 -31.85
N ILE A 632 -20.23 5.68 -30.70
CA ILE A 632 -19.17 6.62 -30.27
C ILE A 632 -18.90 7.65 -31.39
N ASN A 633 -19.92 8.44 -31.70
CA ASN A 633 -19.84 9.50 -32.71
C ASN A 633 -19.54 10.85 -32.04
N ILE A 634 -18.25 11.18 -31.90
CA ILE A 634 -17.83 12.49 -31.40
C ILE A 634 -17.96 13.51 -32.53
N LYS A 635 -18.86 14.47 -32.35
CA LYS A 635 -19.11 15.52 -33.35
C LYS A 635 -17.97 16.55 -33.34
N ASP A 636 -17.69 17.13 -34.50
CA ASP A 636 -16.81 18.30 -34.63
C ASP A 636 -17.51 19.59 -34.14
N GLY A 637 -17.87 19.58 -32.86
CA GLY A 637 -18.67 20.59 -32.19
C GLY A 637 -20.15 20.62 -32.56
N GLU A 638 -20.92 21.42 -31.83
CA GLU A 638 -22.33 21.66 -32.10
C GLU A 638 -22.53 22.39 -33.46
N GLY A 639 -23.63 22.09 -34.15
CA GLY A 639 -23.83 22.49 -35.55
C GLY A 639 -24.44 23.88 -35.76
N LEU A 640 -25.20 24.41 -34.80
CA LEU A 640 -25.86 25.74 -34.82
C LEU A 640 -26.65 26.11 -36.09
N ASN A 641 -27.02 25.14 -36.93
CA ASN A 641 -27.77 25.37 -38.17
C ASN A 641 -29.26 25.53 -37.87
N TYR A 642 -29.63 26.68 -37.30
CA TYR A 642 -31.00 27.00 -36.91
C TYR A 642 -31.69 27.85 -37.97
N ALA A 643 -32.98 27.57 -38.19
CA ALA A 643 -33.87 28.45 -38.94
C ALA A 643 -34.11 29.76 -38.15
N VAL A 644 -34.43 30.85 -38.85
CA VAL A 644 -34.62 32.18 -38.25
C VAL A 644 -35.58 32.15 -37.05
N GLU A 645 -36.73 31.51 -37.22
CA GLU A 645 -37.80 31.42 -36.22
C GLU A 645 -37.47 30.48 -35.05
N LYS A 646 -36.45 29.62 -35.20
CA LYS A 646 -36.00 28.67 -34.16
C LYS A 646 -34.82 29.20 -33.36
N LEU A 647 -34.07 30.17 -33.87
CA LEU A 647 -32.93 30.75 -33.15
C LEU A 647 -33.34 31.34 -31.79
N THR A 648 -34.52 31.94 -31.70
CA THR A 648 -35.00 32.59 -30.47
C THR A 648 -35.40 31.58 -29.38
N GLU A 649 -35.70 30.33 -29.75
CA GLU A 649 -35.97 29.24 -28.79
C GLU A 649 -34.70 28.90 -27.99
N HIS A 650 -33.53 28.97 -28.64
CA HIS A 650 -32.24 28.63 -28.03
C HIS A 650 -31.52 29.84 -27.44
N TYR A 651 -31.59 30.98 -28.10
CA TYR A 651 -30.72 32.13 -27.79
C TYR A 651 -31.50 33.43 -27.76
N SER A 652 -31.65 34.00 -26.57
CA SER A 652 -32.39 35.25 -26.35
C SER A 652 -31.82 36.47 -27.09
N ARG A 653 -30.53 36.44 -27.47
CA ARG A 653 -29.87 37.50 -28.25
C ARG A 653 -30.40 37.66 -29.68
N PHE A 654 -31.10 36.66 -30.20
CA PHE A 654 -31.74 36.71 -31.51
C PHE A 654 -33.20 37.15 -31.44
N SER A 655 -33.69 37.49 -30.25
CA SER A 655 -35.04 37.99 -30.02
C SER A 655 -35.06 39.52 -29.90
N THR A 656 -36.13 40.14 -30.38
CA THR A 656 -36.39 41.58 -30.19
C THR A 656 -36.64 41.95 -28.73
N THR A 657 -37.09 41.00 -27.91
CA THR A 657 -37.38 41.20 -26.49
C THR A 657 -36.18 40.93 -25.58
N GLY A 658 -35.09 40.39 -26.13
CA GLY A 658 -33.96 39.91 -25.33
C GLY A 658 -34.28 38.69 -24.45
N LEU A 659 -35.43 38.04 -24.67
CA LEU A 659 -35.86 36.81 -23.99
C LEU A 659 -35.97 35.65 -24.97
N GLN A 660 -35.77 34.41 -24.50
CA GLN A 660 -36.03 33.21 -25.30
C GLN A 660 -37.51 33.14 -25.71
N ASN A 661 -37.78 32.51 -26.87
CA ASN A 661 -39.11 32.38 -27.49
C ASN A 661 -39.78 33.72 -27.90
N GLY A 662 -39.06 34.84 -27.88
CA GLY A 662 -39.58 36.10 -28.43
C GLY A 662 -39.45 36.19 -29.96
N PRO A 663 -40.01 37.25 -30.59
CA PRO A 663 -39.95 37.45 -32.03
C PRO A 663 -38.49 37.62 -32.52
N PRO A 664 -38.11 37.05 -33.69
CA PRO A 664 -36.76 37.20 -34.23
C PRO A 664 -36.38 38.65 -34.54
N ASN A 665 -35.17 39.05 -34.18
CA ASN A 665 -34.59 40.37 -34.49
C ASN A 665 -33.77 40.34 -35.79
N ASP A 666 -33.18 41.49 -36.17
CA ASP A 666 -32.40 41.60 -37.41
C ASP A 666 -31.20 40.64 -37.47
N LEU A 667 -30.59 40.29 -36.32
CA LEU A 667 -29.50 39.31 -36.28
C LEU A 667 -30.01 37.92 -36.65
N ALA A 668 -31.21 37.54 -36.20
CA ALA A 668 -31.82 36.26 -36.53
C ALA A 668 -32.07 36.15 -38.04
N PHE A 669 -32.63 37.20 -38.65
CA PHE A 669 -32.85 37.25 -40.09
C PHE A 669 -31.55 37.28 -40.89
N SER A 670 -30.50 37.93 -40.39
CA SER A 670 -29.22 38.05 -41.11
C SER A 670 -28.43 36.76 -41.12
N TYR A 671 -28.53 35.95 -40.06
CA TYR A 671 -27.63 34.81 -39.85
C TYR A 671 -28.33 33.46 -39.76
N GLY A 672 -29.62 33.39 -39.45
CA GLY A 672 -30.41 32.16 -39.43
C GLY A 672 -30.68 31.60 -40.83
N ARG A 673 -31.00 30.31 -40.93
CA ARG A 673 -31.33 29.69 -42.21
C ARG A 673 -32.69 30.18 -42.72
N ILE A 674 -32.72 30.64 -43.98
CA ILE A 674 -33.94 30.92 -44.73
C ILE A 674 -33.94 30.00 -45.95
N ASP A 675 -34.89 29.08 -46.01
CA ASP A 675 -35.03 28.11 -47.08
C ASP A 675 -36.48 28.09 -47.62
N SER A 676 -36.73 27.22 -48.59
CA SER A 676 -38.06 27.11 -49.22
C SER A 676 -39.18 26.76 -48.23
N ASN A 677 -38.85 26.17 -47.08
CA ASN A 677 -39.84 25.70 -46.12
C ASN A 677 -40.32 26.82 -45.19
N ASN A 678 -39.49 27.83 -44.89
CA ASN A 678 -39.83 28.88 -43.94
C ASN A 678 -39.98 30.29 -44.56
N ILE A 679 -39.44 30.55 -45.74
CA ILE A 679 -39.41 31.91 -46.31
C ILE A 679 -40.81 32.56 -46.46
N SER A 680 -41.83 31.78 -46.85
CA SER A 680 -43.21 32.28 -46.98
C SER A 680 -43.80 32.66 -45.63
N PHE A 681 -43.59 31.83 -44.61
CA PHE A 681 -43.99 32.09 -43.23
C PHE A 681 -43.30 33.33 -42.68
N LEU A 682 -41.98 33.46 -42.87
CA LEU A 682 -41.22 34.60 -42.39
C LEU A 682 -41.68 35.93 -43.01
N ARG A 683 -41.99 35.93 -44.32
CA ARG A 683 -42.49 37.11 -45.04
C ARG A 683 -43.85 37.58 -44.50
N SER A 684 -44.80 36.66 -44.29
CA SER A 684 -46.16 36.99 -43.87
C SER A 684 -46.26 37.30 -42.38
N THR A 685 -45.62 36.50 -41.52
CA THR A 685 -45.73 36.62 -40.06
C THR A 685 -44.95 37.80 -39.50
N TYR A 686 -43.78 38.13 -40.07
CA TYR A 686 -42.92 39.20 -39.56
C TYR A 686 -42.84 40.43 -40.47
N ASN A 687 -43.71 40.54 -41.47
CA ASN A 687 -43.82 41.67 -42.40
C ASN A 687 -42.49 41.98 -43.15
N ARG A 688 -41.77 40.94 -43.59
CA ARG A 688 -40.45 41.02 -44.23
C ARG A 688 -40.51 40.62 -45.70
N HIS A 689 -41.20 41.40 -46.54
CA HIS A 689 -41.52 41.00 -47.93
C HIS A 689 -40.32 40.75 -48.86
N ASN A 690 -39.15 41.35 -48.58
CA ASN A 690 -37.97 41.32 -49.45
C ASN A 690 -36.90 40.26 -49.06
N LEU A 691 -37.24 39.24 -48.27
CA LEU A 691 -36.27 38.19 -47.88
C LEU A 691 -35.85 37.33 -49.07
N THR A 692 -34.58 36.90 -49.10
CA THR A 692 -34.04 35.90 -50.03
C THR A 692 -33.59 34.66 -49.27
N GLN A 693 -33.55 33.49 -49.91
CA GLN A 693 -33.03 32.27 -49.28
C GLN A 693 -31.52 32.38 -49.05
N HIS A 694 -31.06 31.85 -47.92
CA HIS A 694 -29.65 31.67 -47.62
C HIS A 694 -29.45 30.62 -46.51
N SER A 695 -28.27 30.00 -46.51
CA SER A 695 -27.86 29.10 -45.43
C SER A 695 -27.58 29.86 -44.14
N ALA A 696 -27.63 29.14 -43.00
CA ALA A 696 -27.24 29.72 -41.72
C ALA A 696 -25.74 30.07 -41.70
N ASN A 697 -25.40 31.24 -41.19
CA ASN A 697 -24.02 31.60 -40.84
C ASN A 697 -23.72 31.10 -39.43
N VAL A 698 -23.41 29.80 -39.32
CA VAL A 698 -23.25 29.09 -38.05
C VAL A 698 -22.11 29.66 -37.17
N GLN A 699 -21.05 30.19 -37.79
CA GLN A 699 -19.95 30.84 -37.07
C GLN A 699 -20.39 32.15 -36.44
N MET A 700 -21.10 33.01 -37.19
CA MET A 700 -21.66 34.25 -36.63
C MET A 700 -22.73 33.98 -35.59
N ILE A 701 -23.56 32.95 -35.79
CA ILE A 701 -24.55 32.55 -34.79
C ILE A 701 -23.85 32.21 -33.46
N ALA A 702 -22.80 31.38 -33.49
CA ALA A 702 -22.06 31.03 -32.27
C ALA A 702 -21.35 32.22 -31.64
N ASN A 703 -20.69 33.05 -32.46
CA ASN A 703 -20.00 34.25 -31.98
C ASN A 703 -20.98 35.22 -31.28
N ILE A 704 -22.19 35.39 -31.81
CA ILE A 704 -23.23 36.21 -31.19
C ILE A 704 -23.80 35.53 -29.93
N ALA A 705 -24.13 34.24 -30.01
CA ALA A 705 -24.76 33.50 -28.91
C ALA A 705 -23.88 33.44 -27.65
N TYR A 706 -22.57 33.27 -27.84
CA TYR A 706 -21.60 33.00 -26.78
C TYR A 706 -20.63 34.14 -26.47
N ALA A 707 -20.71 35.30 -27.14
CA ALA A 707 -19.85 36.45 -26.83
C ALA A 707 -20.05 36.97 -25.40
N HIS A 708 -18.96 37.40 -24.76
CA HIS A 708 -18.92 37.96 -23.40
C HIS A 708 -19.45 37.02 -22.30
N LYS A 709 -19.33 35.70 -22.49
CA LYS A 709 -19.73 34.69 -21.50
C LYS A 709 -18.53 33.82 -21.17
N GLU A 710 -18.29 33.58 -19.88
CA GLU A 710 -17.31 32.59 -19.40
C GLU A 710 -15.95 32.70 -20.13
N ASP A 711 -15.38 33.91 -20.09
CA ASP A 711 -14.10 34.34 -20.71
C ASP A 711 -14.05 34.35 -22.25
N ASN A 712 -15.15 34.05 -22.95
CA ASN A 712 -15.22 34.33 -24.38
C ASN A 712 -15.15 35.85 -24.62
N GLY A 713 -14.37 36.26 -25.62
CA GLY A 713 -14.32 37.63 -26.11
C GLY A 713 -15.64 38.12 -26.71
N ASP A 714 -15.57 39.29 -27.34
CA ASP A 714 -16.67 39.86 -28.12
C ASP A 714 -16.97 39.02 -29.39
N VAL A 715 -17.93 39.47 -30.20
CA VAL A 715 -18.31 38.76 -31.44
C VAL A 715 -17.13 38.67 -32.42
N THR A 716 -16.25 39.67 -32.47
CA THR A 716 -15.13 39.74 -33.42
C THR A 716 -13.98 38.80 -33.06
N SER A 717 -13.84 38.45 -31.77
CA SER A 717 -12.81 37.51 -31.29
C SER A 717 -12.88 36.11 -31.91
N GLY A 718 -14.06 35.68 -32.38
CA GLY A 718 -14.28 34.32 -32.85
C GLY A 718 -14.37 33.25 -31.74
N ASP A 719 -14.27 33.66 -30.47
CA ASP A 719 -14.27 32.75 -29.32
C ASP A 719 -15.58 31.97 -29.21
N GLY A 720 -16.72 32.56 -29.60
CA GLY A 720 -18.01 31.86 -29.55
C GLY A 720 -18.04 30.63 -30.46
N TRP A 721 -17.54 30.73 -31.69
CA TRP A 721 -17.40 29.59 -32.58
C TRP A 721 -16.27 28.66 -32.15
N LYS A 722 -15.14 29.20 -31.70
CA LYS A 722 -13.98 28.42 -31.26
C LYS A 722 -14.24 27.59 -30.01
N TYR A 723 -15.10 28.06 -29.10
CA TYR A 723 -15.43 27.38 -27.83
C TYR A 723 -16.91 27.01 -27.70
N ARG A 724 -17.63 26.86 -28.83
CA ARG A 724 -18.92 26.14 -28.89
C ARG A 724 -18.80 24.71 -28.35
N GLY A 725 -19.92 24.09 -27.96
CA GLY A 725 -19.95 22.75 -27.38
C GLY A 725 -19.19 21.73 -28.24
N ARG A 726 -18.22 21.02 -27.63
CA ARG A 726 -17.29 20.09 -28.30
C ARG A 726 -16.89 18.91 -27.41
N GLY A 727 -16.29 17.88 -28.02
CA GLY A 727 -15.86 16.69 -27.32
C GLY A 727 -17.03 15.83 -26.82
N ILE A 728 -16.69 14.83 -26.00
CA ILE A 728 -17.64 13.78 -25.60
C ILE A 728 -18.80 14.32 -24.78
N ILE A 729 -18.58 15.22 -23.82
CA ILE A 729 -19.64 15.79 -22.97
C ILE A 729 -20.05 17.23 -23.34
N GLN A 730 -19.74 17.66 -24.56
CA GLN A 730 -20.10 18.99 -25.10
C GLN A 730 -19.58 20.17 -24.23
N ILE A 731 -18.27 20.25 -24.02
CA ILE A 731 -17.63 21.33 -23.27
C ILE A 731 -17.71 22.66 -24.06
N THR A 732 -18.33 23.66 -23.45
CA THR A 732 -18.56 25.01 -24.01
C THR A 732 -17.89 26.08 -23.15
N TYR A 733 -17.46 27.16 -23.80
CA TYR A 733 -16.80 28.37 -23.26
C TYR A 733 -15.31 28.24 -22.93
N LYS A 734 -14.56 29.31 -23.23
CA LYS A 734 -13.11 29.41 -23.02
C LYS A 734 -12.70 29.14 -21.58
N ARG A 735 -13.41 29.71 -20.59
CA ARG A 735 -13.12 29.49 -19.17
C ARG A 735 -13.17 28.01 -18.79
N LYS A 736 -14.08 27.22 -19.39
CA LYS A 736 -14.15 25.80 -19.09
C LYS A 736 -12.94 25.04 -19.63
N TYR A 737 -12.43 25.39 -20.81
CA TYR A 737 -11.16 24.85 -21.33
C TYR A 737 -9.98 25.19 -20.43
N THR A 738 -9.90 26.44 -19.95
CA THR A 738 -8.87 26.86 -18.98
C THR A 738 -8.94 26.02 -17.71
N ASN A 739 -10.15 25.82 -17.17
CA ASN A 739 -10.35 25.09 -15.92
C ASN A 739 -10.01 23.60 -16.03
N ILE A 740 -10.44 22.93 -17.11
CA ILE A 740 -10.10 21.52 -17.31
C ILE A 740 -8.60 21.34 -17.57
N ASN A 741 -7.94 22.25 -18.29
CA ASN A 741 -6.50 22.17 -18.52
C ASN A 741 -5.70 22.34 -17.22
N ARG A 742 -6.13 23.27 -16.35
CA ARG A 742 -5.58 23.40 -15.00
C ARG A 742 -5.79 22.12 -14.18
N ARG A 743 -6.98 21.51 -14.27
CA ARG A 743 -7.30 20.24 -13.60
C ARG A 743 -6.44 19.09 -14.12
N ILE A 744 -6.25 18.97 -15.43
CA ILE A 744 -5.40 17.95 -16.07
C ILE A 744 -3.95 18.16 -15.64
N THR A 745 -3.44 19.38 -15.70
CA THR A 745 -2.06 19.70 -15.29
C THR A 745 -1.81 19.39 -13.82
N SER A 746 -2.79 19.64 -12.96
CA SER A 746 -2.74 19.33 -11.52
C SER A 746 -2.78 17.84 -11.23
N ASP A 747 -3.75 17.13 -11.81
CA ASP A 747 -4.12 15.79 -11.34
C ASP A 747 -3.57 14.66 -12.24
N TYR A 748 -3.22 14.98 -13.50
CA TYR A 748 -2.66 14.06 -14.49
C TYR A 748 -1.54 14.72 -15.33
N PRO A 749 -0.48 15.27 -14.69
CA PRO A 749 0.59 15.99 -15.38
C PRO A 749 1.30 15.15 -16.45
N GLU A 750 1.38 13.84 -16.28
CA GLU A 750 1.97 12.91 -17.24
C GLU A 750 1.18 12.77 -18.55
N TYR A 751 -0.06 13.27 -18.64
CA TYR A 751 -0.81 13.34 -19.89
C TYR A 751 -0.11 14.20 -20.93
N GLY A 752 0.58 15.26 -20.49
CA GLY A 752 1.48 16.07 -21.33
C GLY A 752 0.84 16.84 -22.49
N LYS A 753 -0.49 16.82 -22.64
CA LYS A 753 -1.23 17.53 -23.69
C LYS A 753 -2.14 18.61 -23.11
N ILE A 754 -2.20 19.75 -23.79
CA ILE A 754 -3.19 20.81 -23.53
C ILE A 754 -4.42 20.53 -24.41
N ILE A 755 -5.60 20.54 -23.81
CA ILE A 755 -6.88 20.39 -24.50
C ILE A 755 -7.27 21.72 -25.14
N ASP A 756 -7.58 21.70 -26.43
CA ASP A 756 -8.06 22.85 -27.18
C ASP A 756 -9.21 22.48 -28.13
N ALA A 757 -9.69 23.46 -28.89
CA ALA A 757 -10.82 23.29 -29.80
C ALA A 757 -10.53 22.33 -30.98
N ASN A 758 -9.26 22.04 -31.27
CA ASN A 758 -8.84 21.21 -32.39
C ASN A 758 -8.68 19.74 -32.00
N ASN A 759 -8.26 19.46 -30.76
CA ASN A 759 -7.97 18.10 -30.32
C ASN A 759 -9.07 17.47 -29.46
N ILE A 760 -9.94 18.24 -28.80
CA ILE A 760 -10.95 17.72 -27.87
C ILE A 760 -11.97 16.76 -28.51
N ASN A 761 -12.11 16.81 -29.84
CA ASN A 761 -13.03 15.93 -30.58
C ASN A 761 -12.43 14.53 -30.84
N ASN A 762 -11.16 14.31 -30.51
CA ASN A 762 -10.53 12.99 -30.53
C ASN A 762 -10.94 12.18 -29.30
N LEU A 763 -10.88 10.85 -29.42
CA LEU A 763 -11.34 9.96 -28.36
C LEU A 763 -10.43 9.98 -27.12
N ASP A 764 -9.12 10.09 -27.28
CA ASP A 764 -8.17 10.21 -26.16
C ASP A 764 -8.37 11.53 -25.40
N GLU A 765 -8.16 12.65 -26.08
CA GLU A 765 -8.31 14.01 -25.53
C GLU A 765 -9.72 14.27 -25.01
N GLY A 766 -10.75 13.88 -25.75
CA GLY A 766 -12.15 14.02 -25.37
C GLY A 766 -12.52 13.23 -24.11
N THR A 767 -11.95 12.04 -23.92
CA THR A 767 -12.17 11.22 -22.71
C THR A 767 -11.50 11.86 -21.49
N VAL A 768 -10.23 12.27 -21.61
CA VAL A 768 -9.50 12.94 -20.53
C VAL A 768 -10.16 14.28 -20.18
N ALA A 769 -10.54 15.09 -21.17
CA ALA A 769 -11.25 16.35 -20.97
C ALA A 769 -12.58 16.15 -20.22
N SER A 770 -13.32 15.09 -20.57
CA SER A 770 -14.60 14.76 -19.92
C SER A 770 -14.42 14.32 -18.47
N MET A 771 -13.39 13.52 -18.16
CA MET A 771 -13.09 13.12 -16.79
C MET A 771 -12.56 14.28 -15.94
N ALA A 772 -11.73 15.15 -16.52
CA ALA A 772 -11.28 16.37 -15.86
C ALA A 772 -12.44 17.31 -15.55
N TYR A 773 -13.36 17.50 -16.49
CA TYR A 773 -14.61 18.24 -16.27
C TYR A 773 -15.41 17.63 -15.12
N TRP A 774 -15.58 16.30 -15.11
CA TRP A 774 -16.34 15.59 -14.09
C TRP A 774 -15.86 15.89 -12.66
N LYS A 775 -14.53 15.99 -12.48
CA LYS A 775 -13.91 16.38 -11.22
C LYS A 775 -14.02 17.88 -10.94
N GLU A 776 -13.65 18.71 -11.91
CA GLU A 776 -13.61 20.18 -11.76
C GLU A 776 -14.97 20.76 -11.38
N TYR A 777 -16.04 20.25 -11.98
CA TYR A 777 -17.41 20.72 -11.74
C TYR A 777 -18.17 19.87 -10.72
N ARG A 778 -17.47 19.05 -9.93
CA ARG A 778 -18.02 18.29 -8.78
C ARG A 778 -19.14 17.31 -9.11
N CYS A 779 -19.21 16.80 -10.35
CA CYS A 779 -20.13 15.74 -10.72
C CYS A 779 -19.91 14.47 -9.86
N GLN A 780 -18.66 14.23 -9.44
CA GLN A 780 -18.29 13.12 -8.55
C GLN A 780 -19.10 13.09 -7.25
N LYS A 781 -19.22 14.23 -6.56
CA LYS A 781 -19.90 14.30 -5.27
C LYS A 781 -21.37 13.90 -5.42
N LYS A 782 -22.02 14.42 -6.46
CA LYS A 782 -23.42 14.08 -6.79
C LYS A 782 -23.57 12.61 -7.18
N ALA A 783 -22.60 12.09 -7.92
CA ALA A 783 -22.56 10.69 -8.29
C ALA A 783 -22.34 9.78 -7.07
N GLU A 784 -21.63 10.20 -6.02
CA GLU A 784 -21.41 9.45 -4.77
C GLU A 784 -22.65 9.33 -3.88
N ASP A 785 -23.49 10.37 -3.89
CA ASP A 785 -24.70 10.47 -3.07
C ASP A 785 -25.75 9.39 -3.37
N GLY A 786 -25.70 8.76 -4.56
CA GLY A 786 -26.59 7.64 -4.91
C GLY A 786 -26.74 7.44 -6.42
N VAL A 787 -27.56 6.46 -6.81
CA VAL A 787 -27.96 6.20 -8.22
C VAL A 787 -29.45 6.49 -8.45
N LEU A 788 -30.07 7.31 -7.61
CA LEU A 788 -31.46 7.70 -7.76
C LEU A 788 -31.58 8.91 -8.70
N ARG A 789 -32.80 9.14 -9.20
CA ARG A 789 -33.09 10.22 -10.15
C ARG A 789 -32.61 11.60 -9.67
N PRO A 790 -32.79 12.00 -8.40
CA PRO A 790 -32.27 13.30 -7.93
C PRO A 790 -30.76 13.43 -8.03
N ASN A 791 -30.00 12.33 -7.84
CA ASN A 791 -28.55 12.34 -7.99
C ASN A 791 -28.16 12.59 -9.44
N LEU A 792 -28.83 11.92 -10.38
CA LEU A 792 -28.62 12.11 -11.81
C LEU A 792 -29.01 13.52 -12.24
N ASP A 793 -30.18 14.02 -11.84
CA ASP A 793 -30.66 15.35 -12.24
C ASP A 793 -29.69 16.44 -11.79
N ALA A 794 -29.11 16.32 -10.59
CA ALA A 794 -28.09 17.25 -10.12
C ALA A 794 -26.81 17.22 -10.98
N ILE A 795 -26.45 16.09 -11.57
CA ILE A 795 -25.34 15.98 -12.53
C ILE A 795 -25.73 16.59 -13.86
N VAL A 796 -26.95 16.31 -14.33
CA VAL A 796 -27.46 16.88 -15.59
C VAL A 796 -27.57 18.41 -15.49
N ASP A 797 -27.91 18.97 -14.34
CA ASP A 797 -27.91 20.41 -14.11
C ASP A 797 -26.53 21.05 -14.31
N ILE A 798 -25.47 20.33 -13.93
CA ILE A 798 -24.07 20.77 -14.09
C ILE A 798 -23.62 20.68 -15.55
N ILE A 799 -24.03 19.63 -16.25
CA ILE A 799 -23.61 19.37 -17.64
C ILE A 799 -24.43 20.23 -18.60
N ASN A 800 -25.75 20.15 -18.51
CA ASN A 800 -26.70 20.85 -19.37
C ASN A 800 -28.09 20.96 -18.70
N SER A 801 -28.27 21.96 -17.85
CA SER A 801 -29.53 22.20 -17.13
C SER A 801 -30.74 22.44 -18.06
N GLY A 802 -30.53 22.93 -19.27
CA GLY A 802 -31.57 23.18 -20.26
C GLY A 802 -31.93 21.98 -21.14
N THR A 803 -31.37 20.79 -20.88
CA THR A 803 -31.58 19.64 -21.77
C THR A 803 -32.99 19.06 -21.69
N ASN A 804 -33.54 18.69 -22.84
CA ASN A 804 -34.77 17.88 -22.97
C ASN A 804 -34.50 16.37 -22.87
N THR A 805 -33.24 15.94 -22.72
CA THR A 805 -32.81 14.53 -22.72
C THR A 805 -32.71 13.91 -21.33
N ARG A 806 -33.24 14.57 -20.29
CA ARG A 806 -33.13 14.09 -18.90
C ARG A 806 -33.67 12.68 -18.71
N ASP A 807 -34.80 12.38 -19.33
CA ASP A 807 -35.42 11.05 -19.22
C ASP A 807 -34.65 9.97 -19.97
N SER A 808 -34.05 10.30 -21.12
CA SER A 808 -33.12 9.40 -21.81
C SER A 808 -31.91 9.08 -20.95
N ARG A 809 -31.28 10.09 -20.33
CA ARG A 809 -30.13 9.92 -19.41
C ARG A 809 -30.49 9.09 -18.19
N TRP A 810 -31.71 9.20 -17.70
CA TRP A 810 -32.22 8.35 -16.63
C TRP A 810 -32.34 6.89 -17.08
N GLY A 811 -32.93 6.64 -18.25
CA GLY A 811 -32.94 5.31 -18.86
C GLY A 811 -31.52 4.74 -19.03
N HIS A 812 -30.56 5.55 -19.47
CA HIS A 812 -29.16 5.13 -19.57
C HIS A 812 -28.57 4.77 -18.21
N LEU A 813 -28.77 5.59 -17.17
CA LEU A 813 -28.28 5.26 -15.83
C LEU A 813 -28.87 3.95 -15.31
N GLN A 814 -30.17 3.73 -15.52
CA GLN A 814 -30.83 2.47 -15.15
C GLN A 814 -30.21 1.26 -15.85
N ASN A 815 -29.76 1.42 -17.10
CA ASN A 815 -29.02 0.39 -17.84
C ASN A 815 -27.57 0.24 -17.34
N MET A 816 -26.90 1.33 -16.96
CA MET A 816 -25.52 1.30 -16.46
C MET A 816 -25.38 0.62 -15.11
N VAL A 817 -26.37 0.76 -14.22
CA VAL A 817 -26.37 0.15 -12.88
C VAL A 817 -26.12 -1.37 -12.91
N PRO A 818 -26.87 -2.19 -13.67
CA PRO A 818 -26.61 -3.62 -13.80
C PRO A 818 -25.36 -3.93 -14.65
N ILE A 819 -25.04 -3.13 -15.68
CA ILE A 819 -23.83 -3.34 -16.51
C ILE A 819 -22.57 -3.26 -15.65
N PHE A 820 -22.46 -2.23 -14.81
CA PHE A 820 -21.33 -2.05 -13.90
C PHE A 820 -21.50 -2.81 -12.58
N LYS A 821 -22.61 -3.52 -12.38
CA LYS A 821 -22.96 -4.23 -11.15
C LYS A 821 -22.79 -3.34 -9.91
N VAL A 822 -23.41 -2.15 -9.94
CA VAL A 822 -23.29 -1.13 -8.90
C VAL A 822 -23.82 -1.63 -7.56
N THR A 823 -24.94 -2.36 -7.57
CA THR A 823 -25.54 -3.00 -6.38
C THR A 823 -24.60 -4.01 -5.71
N ASP A 824 -23.69 -4.58 -6.50
CA ASP A 824 -22.73 -5.57 -6.05
C ASP A 824 -21.34 -4.94 -5.79
N CYS A 825 -21.11 -3.65 -6.10
CA CYS A 825 -19.86 -2.96 -5.76
C CYS A 825 -19.93 -2.63 -4.27
N GLN A 826 -19.02 -3.26 -3.55
CA GLN A 826 -18.86 -3.06 -2.14
C GLN A 826 -17.91 -1.87 -1.98
N LYS A 827 -18.41 -0.79 -1.38
CA LYS A 827 -17.60 0.39 -1.07
C LYS A 827 -16.52 -0.02 -0.07
N ASP A 828 -15.31 0.50 -0.24
CA ASP A 828 -14.22 0.30 0.72
C ASP A 828 -14.74 0.58 2.14
N ALA A 829 -14.61 -0.41 3.02
CA ALA A 829 -14.75 -0.23 4.46
C ALA A 829 -13.53 0.54 4.98
N GLY A 830 -13.41 1.80 4.55
CA GLY A 830 -12.42 2.77 5.03
C GLY A 830 -13.03 3.82 5.96
N SER A 831 -14.24 3.58 6.48
CA SER A 831 -14.85 4.45 7.47
C SER A 831 -14.45 4.02 8.88
N CYS A 832 -14.43 4.99 9.79
CA CYS A 832 -14.38 4.75 11.23
C CYS A 832 -15.21 3.56 11.68
N THR A 833 -14.81 2.95 12.80
CA THR A 833 -15.67 1.98 13.49
C THR A 833 -17.08 2.56 13.68
N ASP A 834 -18.12 1.72 13.63
CA ASP A 834 -19.51 2.20 13.68
C ASP A 834 -19.81 3.01 14.95
N ASP A 835 -19.08 2.74 16.04
CA ASP A 835 -19.15 3.45 17.33
C ASP A 835 -18.23 4.70 17.41
N SER A 836 -17.51 5.01 16.34
CA SER A 836 -16.54 6.12 16.26
C SER A 836 -15.42 6.03 17.32
N SER A 837 -15.10 4.82 17.79
CA SER A 837 -14.04 4.57 18.77
C SER A 837 -12.63 4.58 18.18
N GLN A 838 -12.47 4.31 16.87
CA GLN A 838 -11.17 4.33 16.20
C GLN A 838 -11.24 4.83 14.76
N CYS A 839 -10.22 5.60 14.38
CA CYS A 839 -10.12 6.34 13.12
C CYS A 839 -9.03 5.76 12.21
N PHE A 840 -9.44 5.12 11.11
CA PHE A 840 -8.52 4.50 10.14
C PHE A 840 -8.12 5.42 8.97
N ASN A 841 -8.85 6.52 8.78
CA ASN A 841 -8.58 7.54 7.76
C ASN A 841 -8.83 8.93 8.34
N TYR A 842 -8.17 9.95 7.80
CA TYR A 842 -8.30 11.33 8.28
C TYR A 842 -9.01 12.23 7.28
N ALA A 843 -9.60 13.31 7.78
CA ALA A 843 -10.22 14.36 6.99
C ALA A 843 -9.38 15.65 7.04
N ASP A 844 -9.82 16.68 6.32
CA ASP A 844 -9.35 18.05 6.50
C ASP A 844 -10.47 18.85 7.20
N VAL A 845 -10.12 19.97 7.84
CA VAL A 845 -11.11 20.86 8.47
C VAL A 845 -12.10 21.45 7.46
N TRP A 846 -11.70 21.61 6.20
CA TRP A 846 -12.56 21.92 5.07
C TRP A 846 -11.82 21.54 3.77
N ASP A 847 -12.54 21.57 2.65
CA ASP A 847 -11.96 21.25 1.34
C ASP A 847 -10.81 22.20 0.97
N ASN A 848 -9.68 21.62 0.53
CA ASN A 848 -8.46 22.34 0.14
C ASN A 848 -7.92 23.28 1.23
N PRO A 849 -7.49 22.75 2.38
CA PRO A 849 -6.89 23.57 3.41
C PRO A 849 -5.57 24.18 2.91
N GLU A 850 -5.34 25.44 3.25
CA GLU A 850 -4.08 26.15 3.03
C GLU A 850 -3.56 26.63 4.38
N ILE A 851 -2.24 26.68 4.55
CA ILE A 851 -1.63 27.21 5.78
C ILE A 851 -1.63 28.74 5.69
N SER A 852 -2.05 29.40 6.77
CA SER A 852 -2.02 30.85 6.86
C SER A 852 -0.60 31.38 6.68
N SER A 853 -0.47 32.51 5.98
CA SER A 853 0.82 33.21 5.83
C SER A 853 1.10 34.22 6.94
N ASP A 854 0.26 34.25 7.99
CA ASP A 854 0.46 35.11 9.16
C ASP A 854 1.85 34.92 9.80
N ASN A 855 2.31 35.86 10.63
CA ASN A 855 3.54 35.70 11.42
C ASN A 855 4.82 35.36 10.61
N GLY A 856 4.99 35.92 9.42
CA GLY A 856 6.24 35.82 8.65
C GLY A 856 6.32 34.62 7.70
N GLY A 857 5.18 34.05 7.31
CA GLY A 857 5.08 33.05 6.24
C GLY A 857 4.57 31.69 6.70
N LYS A 858 4.09 30.88 5.75
CA LYS A 858 3.38 29.60 6.01
C LYS A 858 4.10 28.66 6.97
N ASN A 859 5.42 28.62 6.89
CA ASN A 859 6.22 27.75 7.71
C ASN A 859 6.22 28.12 9.21
N ASN A 860 6.10 29.41 9.55
CA ASN A 860 6.10 29.84 10.95
C ASN A 860 4.81 29.47 11.67
N ASN A 861 3.73 29.17 10.94
CA ASN A 861 2.45 28.75 11.51
C ASN A 861 2.30 27.22 11.53
N ARG A 862 3.42 26.48 11.46
CA ARG A 862 3.47 25.01 11.53
C ARG A 862 4.17 24.54 12.78
N TYR A 863 3.75 23.38 13.25
CA TYR A 863 4.33 22.76 14.44
C TYR A 863 5.82 22.49 14.25
N GLY A 864 6.65 23.11 15.09
CA GLY A 864 8.08 22.78 15.21
C GLY A 864 9.04 23.38 14.16
N TYR A 865 8.62 24.30 13.30
CA TYR A 865 9.49 24.92 12.28
C TYR A 865 10.16 26.23 12.77
N ASN A 866 11.47 26.39 12.51
CA ASN A 866 12.38 27.51 12.86
C ASN A 866 12.20 28.18 14.25
N THR A 867 12.91 27.67 15.26
CA THR A 867 12.67 28.01 16.66
C THR A 867 13.60 29.09 17.25
N THR A 868 13.03 30.26 17.50
CA THR A 868 13.24 30.94 18.79
C THR A 868 11.94 31.06 19.62
N ARG A 869 10.75 30.90 19.00
CA ARG A 869 9.45 30.84 19.72
C ARG A 869 8.59 29.59 19.45
N GLY A 870 8.71 28.96 18.27
CA GLY A 870 8.12 27.65 17.93
C GLY A 870 6.60 27.55 18.08
N HIS A 871 5.87 27.67 16.97
CA HIS A 871 4.41 27.51 16.90
C HIS A 871 3.94 26.13 17.38
N LYS A 872 2.77 26.08 18.00
CA LYS A 872 2.30 24.95 18.83
C LYS A 872 1.24 24.07 18.17
N GLY A 873 0.79 24.45 16.98
CA GLY A 873 -0.17 23.72 16.15
C GLY A 873 0.05 24.00 14.67
N VAL A 874 -1.03 23.95 13.88
CA VAL A 874 -1.06 24.41 12.48
C VAL A 874 -2.22 25.39 12.28
N ASP A 875 -1.95 26.52 11.62
CA ASP A 875 -2.99 27.52 11.31
C ASP A 875 -3.54 27.32 9.91
N ILE A 876 -4.75 26.76 9.81
CA ILE A 876 -5.40 26.53 8.53
C ILE A 876 -6.25 27.74 8.15
N LEU A 877 -5.96 28.33 7.00
CA LEU A 877 -6.52 29.59 6.52
C LEU A 877 -8.01 29.51 6.20
N SER A 878 -8.80 30.24 6.98
CA SER A 878 -10.20 30.54 6.68
C SER A 878 -10.29 31.67 5.68
N GLY A 879 -9.50 32.74 5.87
CA GLY A 879 -9.63 33.99 5.16
C GLY A 879 -10.80 34.83 5.69
N PRO A 880 -11.25 35.87 4.96
CA PRO A 880 -12.23 36.83 5.46
C PRO A 880 -13.63 36.25 5.67
N GLU A 881 -13.87 35.02 5.19
CA GLU A 881 -15.10 34.28 5.37
C GLU A 881 -14.87 33.10 6.33
N TYR A 882 -15.79 32.95 7.29
CA TYR A 882 -15.81 31.78 8.17
C TYR A 882 -16.23 30.52 7.41
N LYS A 883 -15.61 29.40 7.76
CA LYS A 883 -15.79 28.10 7.13
C LYS A 883 -16.32 27.10 8.14
N ASP A 884 -17.10 26.15 7.66
CA ASP A 884 -17.46 24.98 8.44
C ASP A 884 -16.20 24.14 8.73
N VAL A 885 -15.94 23.92 10.02
CA VAL A 885 -14.87 23.07 10.53
C VAL A 885 -15.40 21.65 10.65
N HIS A 886 -14.71 20.73 9.98
CA HIS A 886 -14.98 19.30 10.00
C HIS A 886 -13.95 18.60 10.89
N SER A 887 -14.39 17.54 11.58
CA SER A 887 -13.48 16.78 12.44
C SER A 887 -12.44 16.02 11.61
N LEU A 888 -11.15 16.20 11.91
CA LEU A 888 -10.05 15.46 11.31
C LEU A 888 -10.17 13.94 11.56
N MET A 889 -10.66 13.54 12.74
CA MET A 889 -10.75 12.15 13.18
C MET A 889 -12.11 11.84 13.79
N CYS A 890 -12.57 10.59 13.75
CA CYS A 890 -13.72 10.19 14.56
C CYS A 890 -13.32 10.06 16.01
N GLY A 891 -14.25 10.30 16.91
CA GLY A 891 -13.95 10.25 18.32
C GLY A 891 -15.12 10.67 19.19
N THR A 892 -14.78 11.00 20.42
CA THR A 892 -15.71 11.54 21.41
C THR A 892 -15.36 12.99 21.64
N VAL A 893 -16.34 13.87 21.57
CA VAL A 893 -16.18 15.27 21.94
C VAL A 893 -15.87 15.32 23.43
N GLY A 894 -14.74 15.92 23.80
CA GLY A 894 -14.40 16.18 25.19
C GLY A 894 -14.74 17.61 25.55
N LYS A 895 -13.74 18.37 26.02
CA LYS A 895 -13.98 19.72 26.53
C LYS A 895 -14.36 20.71 25.42
N ILE A 896 -15.40 21.50 25.69
CA ILE A 896 -15.83 22.64 24.88
C ILE A 896 -15.63 23.94 25.66
N VAL A 897 -15.24 25.00 24.94
CA VAL A 897 -15.34 26.40 25.38
C VAL A 897 -16.10 27.16 24.31
N ASP A 898 -17.24 27.74 24.69
CA ASP A 898 -18.17 28.48 23.83
C ASP A 898 -18.61 29.82 24.47
N THR A 899 -17.77 30.34 25.37
CA THR A 899 -18.07 31.53 26.20
C THR A 899 -17.58 32.86 25.61
N PHE A 900 -17.04 32.84 24.38
CA PHE A 900 -16.64 34.04 23.67
C PHE A 900 -17.72 34.44 22.68
N GLU A 901 -18.06 35.73 22.68
CA GLU A 901 -18.86 36.31 21.61
C GLU A 901 -18.04 36.40 20.31
N THR A 902 -18.72 36.49 19.17
CA THR A 902 -18.07 36.73 17.88
C THR A 902 -17.11 37.92 17.98
N ASN A 903 -15.87 37.69 17.54
CA ASN A 903 -14.77 38.66 17.52
C ASN A 903 -14.32 39.19 18.90
N GLU A 904 -14.74 38.57 20.01
CA GLU A 904 -14.31 38.98 21.36
C GLU A 904 -12.81 38.71 21.58
N TYR A 905 -12.06 39.78 21.87
CA TYR A 905 -10.64 39.69 22.18
C TYR A 905 -10.39 39.42 23.67
N ARG A 906 -9.59 38.39 23.96
CA ARG A 906 -8.90 38.23 25.25
C ARG A 906 -7.43 37.87 25.02
N ALA A 907 -6.54 38.60 25.68
CA ALA A 907 -5.10 38.39 25.54
C ALA A 907 -4.71 36.97 25.95
N SER A 908 -3.82 36.33 25.18
CA SER A 908 -3.31 34.98 25.43
C SER A 908 -4.40 33.89 25.49
N SER A 909 -5.55 34.11 24.87
CA SER A 909 -6.64 33.13 24.80
C SER A 909 -6.78 32.51 23.42
N LEU A 910 -7.13 31.21 23.39
CA LEU A 910 -7.47 30.46 22.18
C LEU A 910 -8.92 30.68 21.69
N GLY A 911 -9.69 31.51 22.39
CA GLY A 911 -11.09 31.78 22.07
C GLY A 911 -12.01 30.60 22.38
N ASN A 912 -13.04 30.42 21.56
CA ASN A 912 -13.87 29.22 21.61
C ASN A 912 -13.09 28.02 21.07
N THR A 913 -13.15 26.90 21.77
CA THR A 913 -12.37 25.69 21.47
C THR A 913 -13.22 24.43 21.53
N LEU A 914 -12.92 23.48 20.65
CA LEU A 914 -13.52 22.14 20.61
C LEU A 914 -12.41 21.09 20.69
N MET A 915 -12.48 20.20 21.68
CA MET A 915 -11.55 19.07 21.80
C MET A 915 -12.23 17.75 21.38
N ILE A 916 -11.57 16.95 20.56
CA ILE A 916 -12.01 15.61 20.17
C ILE A 916 -10.97 14.59 20.61
N LYS A 917 -11.40 13.65 21.45
CA LYS A 917 -10.64 12.48 21.86
C LYS A 917 -10.85 11.35 20.86
N SER A 918 -9.77 10.84 20.28
CA SER A 918 -9.77 9.83 19.22
C SER A 918 -8.77 8.71 19.50
N LYS A 919 -8.86 7.63 18.70
CA LYS A 919 -7.78 6.65 18.52
C LYS A 919 -7.36 6.63 17.06
N ASP A 920 -6.07 6.68 16.78
CA ASP A 920 -5.55 6.61 15.42
C ASP A 920 -5.60 5.19 14.84
N LYS A 921 -5.14 5.04 13.59
CA LYS A 921 -5.16 3.76 12.86
C LYS A 921 -4.40 2.64 13.58
N ASP A 922 -3.44 2.98 14.42
CA ASP A 922 -2.60 2.06 15.20
C ASP A 922 -3.16 1.86 16.63
N GLY A 923 -4.34 2.42 16.92
CA GLY A 923 -5.05 2.31 18.19
C GLY A 923 -4.55 3.25 19.29
N LYS A 924 -3.65 4.19 18.96
CA LYS A 924 -3.07 5.14 19.92
C LYS A 924 -4.05 6.26 20.22
N GLU A 925 -4.21 6.63 21.49
CA GLU A 925 -5.08 7.75 21.89
C GLU A 925 -4.48 9.09 21.44
N ILE A 926 -5.29 9.86 20.71
CA ILE A 926 -4.96 11.17 20.15
C ILE A 926 -6.03 12.17 20.53
N PHE A 927 -5.63 13.37 20.94
CA PHE A 927 -6.51 14.49 21.25
C PHE A 927 -6.27 15.58 20.20
N ILE A 928 -7.33 16.01 19.51
CA ILE A 928 -7.29 17.10 18.53
C ILE A 928 -8.07 18.29 19.09
N LEU A 929 -7.45 19.46 19.14
CA LEU A 929 -8.04 20.70 19.63
C LEU A 929 -8.20 21.70 18.47
N TYR A 930 -9.41 22.18 18.24
CA TYR A 930 -9.74 23.23 17.28
C TYR A 930 -9.98 24.53 18.04
N CYS A 931 -9.36 25.63 17.61
CA CYS A 931 -9.40 26.92 18.31
C CYS A 931 -9.92 28.05 17.42
N HIS A 932 -10.12 29.22 18.03
CA HIS A 932 -10.61 30.46 17.41
C HIS A 932 -11.98 30.29 16.75
N LEU A 933 -12.84 29.44 17.30
CA LEU A 933 -14.12 29.10 16.70
C LEU A 933 -15.15 30.24 16.93
N ASP A 934 -16.11 30.35 16.02
CA ASP A 934 -17.25 31.28 16.18
C ASP A 934 -18.47 30.55 16.78
N GLU A 935 -18.70 29.32 16.34
CA GLU A 935 -19.85 28.50 16.73
C GLU A 935 -19.45 27.02 16.81
N ILE A 936 -20.02 26.26 17.75
CA ILE A 936 -19.78 24.82 17.94
C ILE A 936 -21.11 24.07 17.81
N TYR A 937 -21.16 23.06 16.94
CA TYR A 937 -22.39 22.35 16.56
C TYR A 937 -22.64 21.05 17.35
N VAL A 938 -21.70 20.69 18.23
CA VAL A 938 -21.68 19.43 18.96
C VAL A 938 -21.56 19.68 20.46
N ILE A 939 -21.94 18.68 21.26
CA ILE A 939 -21.94 18.78 22.73
C ILE A 939 -20.88 17.84 23.35
N GLU A 940 -20.42 18.15 24.57
CA GLU A 940 -19.49 17.28 25.30
C GLU A 940 -20.06 15.87 25.45
N GLY A 941 -19.22 14.85 25.21
CA GLY A 941 -19.61 13.43 25.22
C GLY A 941 -20.19 12.89 23.91
N ALA A 942 -20.55 13.74 22.94
CA ALA A 942 -21.07 13.27 21.66
C ALA A 942 -20.03 12.47 20.86
N LYS A 943 -20.48 11.45 20.14
CA LYS A 943 -19.66 10.74 19.15
C LYS A 943 -19.70 11.49 17.83
N VAL A 944 -18.54 11.65 17.21
CA VAL A 944 -18.39 12.35 15.93
C VAL A 944 -17.59 11.50 14.95
N LYS A 945 -17.96 11.54 13.69
CA LYS A 945 -17.24 10.86 12.60
C LYS A 945 -16.15 11.77 12.02
N HIS A 946 -15.06 11.19 11.52
CA HIS A 946 -14.11 11.96 10.71
C HIS A 946 -14.82 12.55 9.49
N GLY A 947 -14.54 13.80 9.16
CA GLY A 947 -15.24 14.56 8.12
C GLY A 947 -16.63 15.08 8.51
N GLN A 948 -17.12 14.81 9.71
CA GLN A 948 -18.38 15.39 10.19
C GLN A 948 -18.17 16.89 10.50
N LYS A 949 -19.13 17.73 10.10
CA LYS A 949 -19.20 19.14 10.49
C LYS A 949 -19.38 19.25 12.01
N VAL A 950 -18.49 19.96 12.70
CA VAL A 950 -18.47 20.03 14.18
C VAL A 950 -18.42 21.45 14.72
N ALA A 951 -17.90 22.42 13.98
CA ALA A 951 -17.85 23.81 14.39
C ALA A 951 -17.79 24.75 13.17
N LYS A 952 -17.74 26.05 13.41
CA LYS A 952 -17.48 27.12 12.45
C LYS A 952 -16.20 27.84 12.84
N SER A 953 -15.30 28.09 11.89
CA SER A 953 -14.13 28.94 12.15
C SER A 953 -14.59 30.35 12.53
N GLY A 954 -13.73 31.08 13.23
CA GLY A 954 -14.09 32.39 13.78
C GLY A 954 -12.89 33.28 14.01
N SER A 955 -13.13 34.29 14.84
CA SER A 955 -12.15 35.32 15.23
C SER A 955 -12.16 35.53 16.75
N THR A 956 -12.32 34.48 17.54
CA THR A 956 -12.41 34.61 19.00
C THR A 956 -11.04 34.48 19.67
N GLY A 957 -10.87 35.14 20.82
CA GLY A 957 -9.63 35.12 21.59
C GLY A 957 -8.55 36.04 20.99
N ASN A 958 -7.31 35.57 20.89
CA ASN A 958 -6.21 36.35 20.31
C ASN A 958 -6.25 36.42 18.77
N ALA A 959 -7.18 35.71 18.11
CA ALA A 959 -7.43 35.75 16.67
C ALA A 959 -8.55 36.74 16.26
N SER A 960 -8.97 37.63 17.16
CA SER A 960 -9.92 38.72 16.84
C SER A 960 -9.40 39.64 15.75
N TYR A 961 -10.28 40.47 15.20
CA TYR A 961 -9.91 41.56 14.32
C TYR A 961 -10.24 42.91 14.96
N SER A 962 -9.27 43.82 14.97
CA SER A 962 -9.40 45.12 15.63
C SER A 962 -10.47 46.03 15.04
N GLY A 963 -10.83 45.83 13.77
CA GLY A 963 -11.81 46.66 13.06
C GLY A 963 -13.25 46.14 13.11
N LEU A 964 -13.55 45.14 13.94
CA LEU A 964 -14.90 44.63 14.16
C LEU A 964 -15.34 44.82 15.63
N PRO A 965 -16.65 44.85 15.92
CA PRO A 965 -17.18 44.89 17.29
C PRO A 965 -16.57 43.81 18.18
N ASN A 966 -16.44 44.07 19.48
CA ASN A 966 -15.81 43.20 20.48
C ASN A 966 -14.28 42.98 20.32
N GLY A 967 -13.67 43.53 19.26
CA GLY A 967 -12.22 43.56 19.07
C GLY A 967 -11.54 44.70 19.86
N VAL A 968 -10.21 44.63 19.96
CA VAL A 968 -9.39 45.67 20.60
C VAL A 968 -8.46 46.31 19.56
N ALA A 969 -8.44 47.64 19.51
CA ALA A 969 -7.59 48.40 18.59
C ALA A 969 -6.11 47.98 18.70
N GLY A 970 -5.48 47.67 17.57
CA GLY A 970 -4.08 47.25 17.49
C GLY A 970 -3.79 45.85 18.03
N ARG A 971 -4.82 45.01 18.25
CA ARG A 971 -4.71 43.61 18.68
C ARG A 971 -5.43 42.70 17.70
N GLY A 972 -5.01 41.43 17.70
CA GLY A 972 -5.62 40.40 16.87
C GLY A 972 -4.88 40.17 15.54
N ILE A 973 -5.57 39.60 14.57
CA ILE A 973 -5.05 39.27 13.24
C ILE A 973 -5.96 39.86 12.16
N GLU A 974 -5.38 40.19 11.01
CA GLU A 974 -6.10 40.68 9.83
C GLU A 974 -7.07 39.62 9.29
N LYS A 975 -8.21 40.05 8.74
CA LYS A 975 -9.29 39.15 8.28
C LYS A 975 -8.81 38.19 7.21
N GLU A 976 -7.91 38.64 6.35
CA GLU A 976 -7.32 37.86 5.27
C GLU A 976 -6.49 36.68 5.79
N ASN A 977 -6.08 36.72 7.06
CA ASN A 977 -5.24 35.72 7.73
C ASN A 977 -5.98 34.94 8.82
N TRP A 978 -7.30 35.14 8.98
CA TRP A 978 -8.12 34.35 9.90
C TRP A 978 -7.98 32.86 9.60
N HIS A 979 -7.90 32.07 10.67
CA HIS A 979 -7.56 30.66 10.59
C HIS A 979 -8.25 29.85 11.69
N CYS A 980 -8.34 28.54 11.47
CA CYS A 980 -8.57 27.59 12.55
C CYS A 980 -7.21 27.08 13.01
N HIS A 981 -6.85 27.37 14.26
CA HIS A 981 -5.63 26.85 14.88
C HIS A 981 -5.90 25.44 15.41
N ILE A 982 -5.09 24.47 14.98
CA ILE A 982 -5.30 23.05 15.29
C ILE A 982 -4.07 22.51 16.03
N GLU A 983 -4.30 21.96 17.22
CA GLU A 983 -3.27 21.27 18.00
C GLU A 983 -3.58 19.76 18.11
N ALA A 984 -2.53 18.94 18.24
CA ALA A 984 -2.65 17.50 18.48
C ALA A 984 -1.76 17.06 19.65
N ALA A 985 -2.19 16.07 20.43
CA ALA A 985 -1.42 15.53 21.55
C ALA A 985 -1.80 14.08 21.91
N THR A 986 -0.92 13.37 22.63
CA THR A 986 -1.22 12.04 23.21
C THR A 986 -1.84 12.11 24.61
N LYS A 987 -2.03 13.31 25.14
CA LYS A 987 -2.71 13.60 26.41
C LYS A 987 -3.58 14.84 26.20
N GLY A 988 -4.66 14.98 26.94
CA GLY A 988 -5.57 16.12 26.77
C GLY A 988 -6.94 15.97 27.42
N GLU A 989 -7.22 14.84 28.07
CA GLU A 989 -8.50 14.58 28.74
C GLU A 989 -8.93 15.76 29.63
N GLY A 990 -10.14 16.26 29.41
CA GLY A 990 -10.72 17.37 30.18
C GLY A 990 -10.04 18.73 29.98
N SER A 991 -9.03 18.85 29.13
CA SER A 991 -8.29 20.10 28.89
C SER A 991 -8.88 20.90 27.73
N ASN A 992 -8.91 22.23 27.84
CA ASN A 992 -9.32 23.15 26.78
C ASN A 992 -8.14 23.85 26.08
N ASN A 993 -6.91 23.49 26.43
CA ASN A 993 -5.68 23.96 25.82
C ASN A 993 -4.56 22.93 26.07
N PHE A 994 -3.52 22.90 25.22
CA PHE A 994 -2.39 21.98 25.40
C PHE A 994 -1.11 22.68 25.90
N TYR A 995 -1.21 23.88 26.51
CA TYR A 995 -0.05 24.73 26.82
C TYR A 995 1.06 24.00 27.61
N TYR A 996 0.69 23.21 28.62
CA TYR A 996 1.62 22.51 29.51
C TYR A 996 1.97 21.07 29.09
N LEU A 997 1.58 20.63 27.88
CA LEU A 997 1.74 19.24 27.47
C LEU A 997 3.15 18.87 26.99
N GLY A 998 4.04 19.84 26.76
CA GLY A 998 5.45 19.58 26.44
C GLY A 998 5.64 18.52 25.34
N SER A 999 6.37 17.45 25.67
CA SER A 999 6.69 16.33 24.75
C SER A 999 5.49 15.46 24.35
N TYR A 1000 4.31 15.65 24.94
CA TYR A 1000 3.09 14.94 24.54
C TYR A 1000 2.41 15.57 23.31
N ARG A 1001 2.85 16.75 22.88
CA ARG A 1001 2.35 17.42 21.67
C ARG A 1001 2.80 16.70 20.41
N LEU A 1002 1.95 16.71 19.41
CA LEU A 1002 2.11 16.04 18.13
C LEU A 1002 1.92 17.04 16.99
N LYS A 1003 2.41 16.66 15.81
CA LYS A 1003 2.16 17.41 14.58
C LYS A 1003 0.72 17.14 14.10
N ALA A 1004 -0.16 18.13 14.22
CA ALA A 1004 -1.56 17.99 13.79
C ALA A 1004 -1.69 17.61 12.29
N GLU A 1005 -0.76 18.06 11.45
CA GLU A 1005 -0.71 17.69 10.01
C GLU A 1005 -0.60 16.18 9.79
N ASP A 1006 -0.08 15.40 10.73
CA ASP A 1006 -0.02 13.93 10.60
C ASP A 1006 -1.43 13.32 10.55
N TYR A 1007 -2.38 14.00 11.18
CA TYR A 1007 -3.80 13.64 11.29
C TYR A 1007 -4.70 14.41 10.32
N MET A 1008 -4.13 15.09 9.32
CA MET A 1008 -4.87 15.72 8.22
C MET A 1008 -4.79 14.87 6.95
N LYS A 1009 -5.80 14.99 6.08
CA LYS A 1009 -5.78 14.34 4.76
C LYS A 1009 -4.78 15.03 3.82
N THR A 1010 -4.82 16.35 3.77
CA THR A 1010 -3.89 17.16 3.00
C THR A 1010 -2.53 17.24 3.70
N LYS A 1011 -1.45 17.01 2.95
CA LYS A 1011 -0.06 17.16 3.42
C LYS A 1011 0.59 18.39 2.80
N PHE A 1012 1.63 18.92 3.44
CA PHE A 1012 2.32 20.15 3.02
C PHE A 1012 3.83 19.94 2.92
N ASP A 1013 4.44 20.49 1.87
CA ASP A 1013 5.88 20.47 1.61
C ASP A 1013 6.64 21.36 2.60
N ASP A 1014 7.97 21.44 2.45
CA ASP A 1014 8.83 22.24 3.34
C ASP A 1014 8.62 23.76 3.21
N ASN A 1015 7.83 24.22 2.24
CA ASN A 1015 7.45 25.62 2.02
C ASN A 1015 6.01 25.92 2.49
N GLY A 1016 5.29 24.92 3.02
CA GLY A 1016 3.89 25.04 3.40
C GLY A 1016 2.92 25.02 2.21
N ASN A 1017 3.36 24.54 1.05
CA ASN A 1017 2.49 24.30 -0.11
C ASN A 1017 1.93 22.88 -0.06
N LYS A 1018 0.71 22.70 -0.57
CA LYS A 1018 0.03 21.41 -0.61
C LYS A 1018 0.78 20.40 -1.50
N ILE A 1019 0.88 19.15 -1.03
CA ILE A 1019 1.42 17.98 -1.76
C ILE A 1019 0.29 17.14 -2.35
#